data_AF-A0A2D6EP88-F1
#
_entry.id   AF-A0A2D6EP88-F1
#
_cell.length_a   1.000
_cell.length_b   1.000
_cell.length_c   1.000
_cell.angle_alpha   90.00
_cell.angle_beta   90.00
_cell.angle_gamma   90.00
#
_symmetry.space_group_name_H-M   'P 1'
#
loop_
_entity.id
_entity.type
_entity.pdbx_description
1 polymer ?
#
loop_
_entity_poly.entity_id
_entity_poly.type
_entity_poly.pdbx_seq_one_letter_code
_entity_poly.pdbx_strand_id
1 'polypeptide(L)'
;MDLFGADNKVEQRIKQLTQEVLHHNKLYHTHDEPEISDAEYDQLFHELKSLEEEFPHLKQANSPTDQVGASVKNTFKSVPHNVPMLSLGNCFNEEDVQDFVKRIGRFLNSGQLPELVAEPKIDGVSCSIRYEKGLLVQALTRGDGKVGEDITANVKTIKSIPHFLHKTANVPDVVEVRGEIYMRDDDFEKLNEAQAQNSGKIFANSRNATAGSVRQLDPKVVASRPLKFFAYALGDKSIDFQNHFDELSAMNEWGFEVVEEVAVLKDVASIMEHYYALQQKRPALGYPIDGIVYKVNDIALQKRLGFVAKAPRWATAHKFPAEQVTTVLNDIEIQVGRTGVVTPVAKLKPVAVGGVRVSNATLHNEDYIIERDIRIGDTVFVERAGDVIPKVVKVVESKRPAVTEKYNFPKNCPSCDHSLLREEGEAAFKCVNHTACPAQQREQMVHVVSKNVFDIDGLGPKQIDLFLKEGFIEDWADIFVLKDHRDALLNLKGFKEKSVDNILTAIETAKDITLPRFIAALGMHMVGTQVATLLAERFGDFESFKQAAIHQPDQLVDIDGIGEVIAQNIHQTFQHEDSLKLIEKVLRFGVMPKPYQPPKGQDGFFAGKTVVLTGTLSTLGRSEAKEKLAQQGAKVSSSVSSKTDFLIAGEAAGSKLKKAKDLGVHVLTEQEMIAQLL
;
A
#
# COMPACT_ATOMS: atom_id res chain seq x y z
N MET A 1 4.43 11.20 -64.62
CA MET A 1 3.55 10.02 -64.52
C MET A 1 2.83 10.12 -63.18
N ASP A 2 1.60 10.62 -63.23
CA ASP A 2 0.46 10.35 -62.33
C ASP A 2 0.63 10.37 -60.79
N LEU A 3 1.08 11.50 -60.22
CA LEU A 3 0.96 11.73 -58.76
C LEU A 3 -0.49 11.96 -58.31
N PHE A 4 -1.38 12.47 -59.18
CA PHE A 4 -2.80 12.68 -58.88
C PHE A 4 -3.65 11.39 -58.97
N GLY A 5 -3.20 10.39 -59.72
CA GLY A 5 -3.90 9.11 -59.85
C GLY A 5 -3.69 8.15 -58.67
N ALA A 6 -2.60 8.29 -57.91
CA ALA A 6 -2.30 7.46 -56.74
C ALA A 6 -3.12 7.87 -55.52
N ASP A 7 -3.17 9.17 -55.20
CA ASP A 7 -3.94 9.71 -54.06
C ASP A 7 -5.44 9.44 -54.21
N ASN A 8 -5.98 9.49 -55.43
CA ASN A 8 -7.40 9.21 -55.69
C ASN A 8 -7.75 7.72 -55.45
N LYS A 9 -6.82 6.79 -55.70
CA LYS A 9 -7.00 5.37 -55.38
C LYS A 9 -6.92 5.12 -53.87
N VAL A 10 -6.00 5.79 -53.19
CA VAL A 10 -5.85 5.70 -51.73
C VAL A 10 -7.08 6.28 -51.03
N GLU A 11 -7.58 7.44 -51.46
CA GLU A 11 -8.80 8.06 -50.93
C GLU A 11 -10.01 7.13 -51.10
N GLN A 12 -10.15 6.47 -52.26
CA GLN A 12 -11.20 5.48 -52.49
C GLN A 12 -11.06 4.26 -51.58
N ARG A 13 -9.84 3.77 -51.33
CA ARG A 13 -9.59 2.63 -50.43
C ARG A 13 -9.89 2.98 -48.97
N ILE A 14 -9.48 4.17 -48.50
CA ILE A 14 -9.84 4.67 -47.16
C ILE A 14 -11.36 4.78 -47.02
N LYS A 15 -12.07 5.28 -48.04
CA LYS A 15 -13.55 5.33 -48.06
C LYS A 15 -14.18 3.95 -47.94
N GLN A 16 -13.70 2.99 -48.71
CA GLN A 16 -14.21 1.63 -48.69
C GLN A 16 -13.98 0.96 -47.32
N LEU A 17 -12.74 0.99 -46.82
CA LEU A 17 -12.38 0.38 -45.54
C LEU A 17 -13.14 1.02 -44.37
N THR A 18 -13.32 2.34 -44.39
CA THR A 18 -14.13 3.05 -43.38
C THR A 18 -15.57 2.53 -43.36
N GLN A 19 -16.17 2.31 -44.54
CA GLN A 19 -17.53 1.77 -44.64
C GLN A 19 -17.61 0.32 -44.19
N GLU A 20 -16.67 -0.54 -44.59
CA GLU A 20 -16.60 -1.95 -44.20
C GLU A 20 -16.43 -2.10 -42.67
N VAL A 21 -15.49 -1.37 -42.07
CA VAL A 21 -15.25 -1.41 -40.62
C VAL A 21 -16.46 -0.89 -39.83
N LEU A 22 -17.11 0.20 -40.27
CA LEU A 22 -18.32 0.71 -39.61
C LEU A 22 -19.50 -0.26 -39.75
N HIS A 23 -19.63 -0.93 -40.89
CA HIS A 23 -20.64 -1.95 -41.12
C HIS A 23 -20.47 -3.14 -40.16
N HIS A 24 -19.25 -3.69 -40.08
CA HIS A 24 -18.95 -4.80 -39.17
C HIS A 24 -19.02 -4.40 -37.69
N ASN A 25 -18.65 -3.17 -37.31
CA ASN A 25 -18.88 -2.65 -35.95
C ASN A 25 -20.37 -2.67 -35.58
N LYS A 26 -21.25 -2.27 -36.51
CA LYS A 26 -22.69 -2.25 -36.28
C LYS A 26 -23.26 -3.67 -36.13
N LEU A 27 -22.82 -4.61 -36.94
CA LEU A 27 -23.23 -6.02 -36.84
C LEU A 27 -22.74 -6.64 -35.52
N TYR A 28 -21.48 -6.43 -35.17
CA TYR A 28 -20.85 -6.96 -33.96
C TYR A 28 -21.43 -6.37 -32.67
N HIS A 29 -21.69 -5.06 -32.59
CA HIS A 29 -22.14 -4.41 -31.35
C HIS A 29 -23.65 -4.28 -31.17
N THR A 30 -24.43 -4.36 -32.26
CA THR A 30 -25.88 -4.10 -32.21
C THR A 30 -26.71 -5.36 -32.46
N HIS A 31 -26.20 -6.33 -33.23
CA HIS A 31 -26.98 -7.49 -33.68
C HIS A 31 -26.39 -8.84 -33.25
N ASP A 32 -25.19 -8.90 -32.66
CA ASP A 32 -24.48 -10.14 -32.26
C ASP A 32 -24.37 -11.17 -33.42
N GLU A 33 -24.35 -10.70 -34.66
CA GLU A 33 -24.28 -11.52 -35.89
C GLU A 33 -23.09 -11.08 -36.77
N PRO A 34 -21.83 -11.43 -36.43
CA PRO A 34 -20.67 -11.07 -37.22
C PRO A 34 -20.62 -11.86 -38.55
N GLU A 35 -20.42 -11.15 -39.67
CA GLU A 35 -20.26 -11.77 -41.00
C GLU A 35 -18.81 -12.19 -41.31
N ILE A 36 -17.84 -11.63 -40.59
CA ILE A 36 -16.40 -11.91 -40.73
C ILE A 36 -15.79 -12.31 -39.39
N SER A 37 -14.68 -13.02 -39.41
CA SER A 37 -13.93 -13.39 -38.21
C SER A 37 -13.18 -12.19 -37.61
N ASP A 38 -12.84 -12.27 -36.32
CA ASP A 38 -12.04 -11.24 -35.62
C ASP A 38 -10.70 -10.96 -36.34
N ALA A 39 -10.06 -11.99 -36.91
CA ALA A 39 -8.80 -11.84 -37.64
C ALA A 39 -8.97 -11.06 -38.96
N GLU A 40 -10.08 -11.27 -39.67
CA GLU A 40 -10.40 -10.52 -40.89
C GLU A 40 -10.77 -9.07 -40.56
N TYR A 41 -11.50 -8.86 -39.46
CA TYR A 41 -11.79 -7.51 -38.95
C TYR A 41 -10.51 -6.76 -38.59
N ASP A 42 -9.61 -7.38 -37.83
CA ASP A 42 -8.34 -6.78 -37.41
C ASP A 42 -7.48 -6.43 -38.63
N GLN A 43 -7.50 -7.25 -39.68
CA GLN A 43 -6.79 -6.96 -40.92
C GLN A 43 -7.34 -5.71 -41.63
N LEU A 44 -8.67 -5.57 -41.73
CA LEU A 44 -9.32 -4.38 -42.30
C LEU A 44 -9.04 -3.12 -41.47
N PHE A 45 -9.12 -3.23 -40.14
CA PHE A 45 -8.86 -2.12 -39.22
C PHE A 45 -7.39 -1.69 -39.26
N HIS A 46 -6.45 -2.64 -39.30
CA HIS A 46 -5.02 -2.34 -39.44
C HIS A 46 -4.70 -1.70 -40.79
N GLU A 47 -5.27 -2.19 -41.89
CA GLU A 47 -5.09 -1.58 -43.21
C GLU A 47 -5.60 -0.12 -43.23
N LEU A 48 -6.79 0.12 -42.68
CA LEU A 48 -7.35 1.48 -42.57
C LEU A 48 -6.44 2.39 -41.75
N LYS A 49 -6.00 1.92 -40.58
CA LYS A 49 -5.13 2.69 -39.69
C LYS A 49 -3.79 3.03 -40.33
N SER A 50 -3.16 2.07 -41.02
CA SER A 50 -1.89 2.31 -41.73
C SER A 50 -2.05 3.33 -42.85
N LEU A 51 -3.14 3.27 -43.63
CA LEU A 51 -3.41 4.24 -44.69
C LEU A 51 -3.71 5.65 -44.14
N GLU A 52 -4.40 5.76 -43.00
CA GLU A 52 -4.66 7.04 -42.35
C GLU A 52 -3.42 7.65 -41.67
N GLU A 53 -2.50 6.82 -41.18
CA GLU A 53 -1.19 7.25 -40.67
C GLU A 53 -0.28 7.73 -41.80
N GLU A 54 -0.29 7.07 -42.95
CA GLU A 54 0.50 7.44 -44.14
C GLU A 54 -0.09 8.66 -44.87
N PHE A 55 -1.42 8.81 -44.89
CA PHE A 55 -2.12 9.93 -45.55
C PHE A 55 -3.07 10.68 -44.60
N PRO A 56 -2.57 11.43 -43.59
CA PRO A 56 -3.40 12.08 -42.56
C PRO A 56 -4.43 13.08 -43.11
N HIS A 57 -4.15 13.68 -44.27
CA HIS A 57 -5.04 14.65 -44.92
C HIS A 57 -6.24 14.00 -45.63
N LEU A 58 -6.25 12.68 -45.82
CA LEU A 58 -7.35 11.91 -46.40
C LEU A 58 -8.24 11.24 -45.34
N LYS A 59 -7.89 11.39 -44.06
CA LYS A 59 -8.64 10.82 -42.93
C LYS A 59 -10.05 11.43 -42.84
N GLN A 60 -11.06 10.58 -42.69
CA GLN A 60 -12.45 11.03 -42.55
C GLN A 60 -12.78 11.40 -41.10
N ALA A 61 -13.62 12.43 -40.92
CA ALA A 61 -14.03 12.90 -39.59
C ALA A 61 -14.81 11.86 -38.75
N ASN A 62 -15.40 10.85 -39.39
CA ASN A 62 -16.13 9.76 -38.75
C ASN A 62 -15.31 8.45 -38.73
N SER A 63 -13.99 8.51 -38.90
CA SER A 63 -13.16 7.31 -38.97
C SER A 63 -13.31 6.43 -37.71
N PRO A 64 -13.53 5.11 -37.87
CA PRO A 64 -13.61 4.18 -36.75
C PRO A 64 -12.26 4.05 -36.01
N THR A 65 -11.14 4.50 -36.57
CA THR A 65 -9.84 4.51 -35.87
C THR A 65 -9.76 5.55 -34.75
N ASP A 66 -10.61 6.59 -34.80
CA ASP A 66 -10.78 7.59 -33.74
C ASP A 66 -11.90 7.24 -32.76
N GLN A 67 -12.75 6.28 -33.11
CA GLN A 67 -13.81 5.81 -32.23
C GLN A 67 -13.23 4.78 -31.26
N VAL A 68 -13.31 5.07 -29.96
CA VAL A 68 -12.84 4.17 -28.91
C VAL A 68 -13.75 2.93 -28.88
N GLY A 69 -13.36 1.91 -29.63
CA GLY A 69 -14.11 0.67 -29.80
C GLY A 69 -13.30 -0.40 -30.50
N ALA A 70 -12.07 -0.68 -30.07
CA ALA A 70 -11.34 -1.90 -30.44
C ALA A 70 -10.22 -2.19 -29.42
N SER A 71 -10.28 -3.38 -28.84
CA SER A 71 -9.38 -3.98 -27.84
C SER A 71 -9.29 -3.26 -26.48
N VAL A 72 -10.04 -3.79 -25.51
CA VAL A 72 -9.81 -3.52 -24.08
C VAL A 72 -8.39 -3.99 -23.77
N LYS A 73 -7.49 -3.04 -23.46
CA LYS A 73 -6.27 -3.37 -22.72
C LYS A 73 -6.73 -4.01 -21.41
N ASN A 74 -6.48 -5.31 -21.26
CA ASN A 74 -6.95 -6.16 -20.16
C ASN A 74 -6.38 -5.80 -18.77
N THR A 75 -5.78 -4.62 -18.59
CA THR A 75 -5.18 -4.18 -17.33
C THR A 75 -5.26 -2.67 -17.19
N PHE A 76 -5.54 -2.20 -15.97
CA PHE A 76 -5.45 -0.79 -15.63
C PHE A 76 -4.00 -0.33 -15.69
N LYS A 77 -3.77 0.89 -16.18
CA LYS A 77 -2.44 1.49 -16.23
C LYS A 77 -2.04 1.96 -14.83
N SER A 78 -0.84 1.61 -14.37
CA SER A 78 -0.26 2.18 -13.16
C SER A 78 0.25 3.60 -13.39
N VAL A 79 -0.12 4.53 -12.52
CA VAL A 79 0.22 5.96 -12.60
C VAL A 79 0.68 6.47 -11.23
N PRO A 80 1.82 7.19 -11.14
CA PRO A 80 2.26 7.79 -9.88
C PRO A 80 1.31 8.92 -9.45
N HIS A 81 1.06 9.03 -8.15
CA HIS A 81 0.35 10.16 -7.56
C HIS A 81 1.28 11.38 -7.48
N ASN A 82 0.76 12.57 -7.76
CA ASN A 82 1.52 13.82 -7.62
C ASN A 82 1.88 14.11 -6.16
N VAL A 83 0.94 13.83 -5.26
CA VAL A 83 1.14 13.87 -3.81
C VAL A 83 0.84 12.46 -3.27
N PRO A 84 1.68 11.87 -2.41
CA PRO A 84 1.38 10.54 -1.87
C PRO A 84 0.01 10.45 -1.16
N MET A 85 -0.68 9.33 -1.35
CA MET A 85 -1.97 9.01 -0.74
C MET A 85 -1.76 7.94 0.35
N LEU A 86 -1.41 8.38 1.55
CA LEU A 86 -0.99 7.52 2.65
C LEU A 86 -2.16 6.93 3.45
N SER A 87 -1.85 5.98 4.34
CA SER A 87 -2.82 5.46 5.32
C SER A 87 -2.90 6.38 6.54
N LEU A 88 -3.79 6.08 7.48
CA LEU A 88 -3.92 6.79 8.75
C LEU A 88 -3.33 5.95 9.90
N GLY A 89 -2.87 6.63 10.96
CA GLY A 89 -2.69 5.98 12.26
C GLY A 89 -4.04 5.53 12.83
N ASN A 90 -4.01 4.64 13.83
CA ASN A 90 -5.23 4.15 14.48
C ASN A 90 -5.22 4.49 15.98
N CYS A 91 -6.40 4.82 16.49
CA CYS A 91 -6.75 4.88 17.90
C CYS A 91 -7.94 3.93 18.12
N PHE A 92 -7.95 3.19 19.22
CA PHE A 92 -9.01 2.24 19.57
C PHE A 92 -9.73 2.58 20.87
N ASN A 93 -9.13 3.43 21.69
CA ASN A 93 -9.66 3.87 22.97
C ASN A 93 -9.29 5.34 23.24
N GLU A 94 -9.79 5.88 24.35
CA GLU A 94 -9.54 7.27 24.76
C GLU A 94 -8.05 7.56 25.05
N GLU A 95 -7.31 6.59 25.62
CA GLU A 95 -5.89 6.75 25.92
C GLU A 95 -5.07 6.96 24.63
N ASP A 96 -5.37 6.20 23.57
CA ASP A 96 -4.75 6.36 22.26
C ASP A 96 -4.99 7.77 21.68
N VAL A 97 -6.19 8.33 21.90
CA VAL A 97 -6.56 9.69 21.46
C VAL A 97 -5.79 10.74 22.27
N GLN A 98 -5.70 10.57 23.59
CA GLN A 98 -4.90 11.44 24.45
C GLN A 98 -3.42 11.44 24.02
N ASP A 99 -2.89 10.27 23.69
CA ASP A 99 -1.51 10.12 23.21
C ASP A 99 -1.29 10.77 21.84
N PHE A 100 -2.25 10.65 20.92
CA PHE A 100 -2.22 11.37 19.65
C PHE A 100 -2.14 12.89 19.87
N VAL A 101 -3.03 13.45 20.71
CA VAL A 101 -3.05 14.88 21.07
C VAL A 101 -1.72 15.32 21.70
N LYS A 102 -1.21 14.56 22.67
CA LYS A 102 0.09 14.85 23.33
C LYS A 102 1.26 14.82 22.35
N ARG A 103 1.25 13.90 21.36
CA ARG A 103 2.29 13.83 20.32
C ARG A 103 2.29 15.06 19.43
N ILE A 104 1.11 15.57 19.05
CA ILE A 104 0.99 16.81 18.27
C ILE A 104 1.59 17.99 19.02
N GLY A 105 1.15 18.22 20.27
CA GLY A 105 1.65 19.34 21.08
C GLY A 105 3.16 19.28 21.29
N ARG A 106 3.70 18.08 21.59
CA ARG A 106 5.15 17.87 21.73
C ARG A 106 5.93 18.14 20.45
N PHE A 107 5.40 17.74 19.29
CA PHE A 107 6.09 17.96 18.01
C PHE A 107 6.12 19.44 17.66
N LEU A 108 4.98 20.12 17.80
CA LEU A 108 4.84 21.55 17.51
C LEU A 108 5.51 22.46 18.54
N ASN A 109 6.02 21.89 19.64
CA ASN A 109 6.48 22.60 20.83
C ASN A 109 5.41 23.56 21.37
N SER A 110 4.13 23.18 21.23
CA SER A 110 2.97 23.96 21.71
C SER A 110 2.36 23.27 22.93
N GLY A 111 2.10 24.04 23.99
CA GLY A 111 1.36 23.56 25.17
C GLY A 111 -0.14 23.39 24.94
N GLN A 112 -0.63 23.74 23.75
CA GLN A 112 -2.05 23.73 23.37
C GLN A 112 -2.30 22.77 22.20
N LEU A 113 -3.44 22.07 22.26
CA LEU A 113 -3.96 21.27 21.16
C LEU A 113 -4.51 22.20 20.07
N PRO A 114 -4.05 22.11 18.81
CA PRO A 114 -4.71 22.80 17.70
C PRO A 114 -6.12 22.25 17.49
N GLU A 115 -7.01 23.06 16.93
CA GLU A 115 -8.36 22.62 16.54
C GLU A 115 -8.27 21.39 15.62
N LEU A 116 -9.14 20.41 15.85
CA LEU A 116 -9.24 19.20 15.05
C LEU A 116 -10.59 19.17 14.32
N VAL A 117 -10.58 18.78 13.05
CA VAL A 117 -11.79 18.42 12.30
C VAL A 117 -12.04 16.93 12.47
N ALA A 118 -13.23 16.56 12.94
CA ALA A 118 -13.73 15.20 12.98
C ALA A 118 -14.63 14.93 11.79
N GLU A 119 -14.41 13.80 11.12
CA GLU A 119 -15.20 13.32 9.98
C GLU A 119 -15.51 11.83 10.16
N PRO A 120 -16.72 11.36 9.80
CA PRO A 120 -17.01 9.94 9.71
C PRO A 120 -15.99 9.20 8.83
N LYS A 121 -15.43 8.12 9.35
CA LYS A 121 -14.52 7.29 8.57
C LYS A 121 -15.30 6.33 7.68
N ILE A 122 -15.57 6.77 6.46
CA ILE A 122 -16.29 5.99 5.43
C ILE A 122 -15.55 4.66 5.15
N ASP A 123 -16.32 3.58 5.06
CA ASP A 123 -15.81 2.25 4.74
C ASP A 123 -16.03 1.91 3.26
N GLY A 124 -15.12 2.40 2.41
CA GLY A 124 -15.18 2.21 0.97
C GLY A 124 -13.81 1.98 0.33
N VAL A 125 -13.60 2.61 -0.82
CA VAL A 125 -12.32 2.60 -1.55
C VAL A 125 -11.86 4.01 -1.86
N SER A 126 -10.68 4.36 -1.39
CA SER A 126 -10.13 5.69 -1.60
C SER A 126 -9.77 5.92 -3.06
N CYS A 127 -10.15 7.10 -3.56
CA CYS A 127 -9.93 7.53 -4.92
C CYS A 127 -9.41 8.98 -4.93
N SER A 128 -8.49 9.24 -5.86
CA SER A 128 -7.95 10.56 -6.16
C SER A 128 -8.46 10.99 -7.53
N ILE A 129 -9.02 12.19 -7.66
CA ILE A 129 -9.63 12.69 -8.89
C ILE A 129 -9.03 14.05 -9.22
N ARG A 130 -8.28 14.11 -10.31
CA ARG A 130 -7.63 15.32 -10.80
C ARG A 130 -8.53 16.05 -11.80
N TYR A 131 -8.66 17.35 -11.56
CA TYR A 131 -9.30 18.31 -12.43
C TYR A 131 -8.27 19.31 -12.93
N GLU A 132 -8.34 19.63 -14.22
CA GLU A 132 -7.58 20.72 -14.83
C GLU A 132 -8.53 21.68 -15.51
N LYS A 133 -8.45 22.96 -15.14
CA LYS A 133 -9.39 24.01 -15.56
C LYS A 133 -10.85 23.59 -15.34
N GLY A 134 -11.07 22.92 -14.21
CA GLY A 134 -12.37 22.39 -13.80
C GLY A 134 -12.85 21.13 -14.54
N LEU A 135 -12.13 20.58 -15.53
CA LEU A 135 -12.51 19.33 -16.21
C LEU A 135 -11.84 18.12 -15.55
N LEU A 136 -12.60 17.04 -15.33
CA LEU A 136 -12.07 15.75 -14.85
C LEU A 136 -11.13 15.14 -15.90
N VAL A 137 -9.83 15.14 -15.62
CA VAL A 137 -8.80 14.62 -16.54
C VAL A 137 -8.29 13.24 -16.12
N GLN A 138 -8.25 12.93 -14.83
CA GLN A 138 -7.73 11.65 -14.34
C GLN A 138 -8.36 11.24 -13.01
N ALA A 139 -8.55 9.94 -12.81
CA ALA A 139 -8.86 9.39 -11.50
C ALA A 139 -8.04 8.13 -11.22
N LEU A 140 -7.46 8.05 -10.02
CA LEU A 140 -6.56 6.98 -9.60
C LEU A 140 -7.10 6.27 -8.35
N THR A 141 -6.88 4.96 -8.26
CA THR A 141 -6.97 4.23 -6.99
C THR A 141 -5.80 4.62 -6.07
N ARG A 142 -5.91 4.34 -4.77
CA ARG A 142 -4.78 4.55 -3.84
C ARG A 142 -3.54 3.72 -4.22
N GLY A 143 -3.73 2.47 -4.63
CA GLY A 143 -2.65 1.50 -4.83
C GLY A 143 -1.78 1.34 -3.57
N ASP A 144 -0.47 1.53 -3.71
CA ASP A 144 0.48 1.51 -2.58
C ASP A 144 0.65 2.87 -1.88
N GLY A 145 -0.09 3.89 -2.33
CA GLY A 145 -0.03 5.26 -1.85
C GLY A 145 0.96 6.15 -2.60
N LYS A 146 1.86 5.59 -3.42
CA LYS A 146 2.72 6.34 -4.34
C LYS A 146 2.29 6.14 -5.79
N VAL A 147 1.83 4.94 -6.13
CA VAL A 147 1.35 4.56 -7.46
C VAL A 147 -0.05 3.95 -7.33
N GLY A 148 -0.97 4.47 -8.13
CA GLY A 148 -2.35 4.02 -8.26
C GLY A 148 -2.65 3.41 -9.62
N GLU A 149 -3.82 2.79 -9.75
CA GLU A 149 -4.36 2.35 -11.04
C GLU A 149 -5.25 3.45 -11.63
N ASP A 150 -5.09 3.75 -12.92
CA ASP A 150 -5.94 4.68 -13.65
C ASP A 150 -7.33 4.09 -13.88
N ILE A 151 -8.32 4.64 -13.19
CA ILE A 151 -9.73 4.24 -13.23
C ILE A 151 -10.61 5.38 -13.77
N THR A 152 -10.04 6.29 -14.57
CA THR A 152 -10.71 7.50 -15.05
C THR A 152 -12.03 7.20 -15.76
N ALA A 153 -12.05 6.21 -16.65
CA ALA A 153 -13.27 5.81 -17.38
C ALA A 153 -14.37 5.32 -16.44
N ASN A 154 -13.99 4.59 -15.39
CA ASN A 154 -14.90 4.00 -14.41
C ASN A 154 -15.48 5.09 -13.51
N VAL A 155 -14.64 5.99 -13.02
CA VAL A 155 -15.03 7.12 -12.17
C VAL A 155 -15.98 8.06 -12.90
N LYS A 156 -15.79 8.29 -14.21
CA LYS A 156 -16.73 9.06 -15.03
C LYS A 156 -18.14 8.46 -15.10
N THR A 157 -18.35 7.19 -14.75
CA THR A 157 -19.71 6.61 -14.71
C THR A 157 -20.44 6.83 -13.38
N ILE A 158 -19.74 7.28 -12.34
CA ILE A 158 -20.31 7.46 -11.00
C ILE A 158 -21.05 8.81 -10.95
N LYS A 159 -22.37 8.76 -10.79
CA LYS A 159 -23.24 9.94 -10.92
C LYS A 159 -22.98 11.06 -9.92
N SER A 160 -22.51 10.73 -8.71
CA SER A 160 -22.22 11.73 -7.67
C SER A 160 -20.89 12.47 -7.90
N ILE A 161 -20.14 12.13 -8.95
CA ILE A 161 -18.85 12.75 -9.26
C ILE A 161 -19.05 13.74 -10.43
N PRO A 162 -18.81 15.05 -10.22
CA PRO A 162 -18.96 16.04 -11.26
C PRO A 162 -17.92 15.84 -12.36
N HIS A 163 -18.31 15.85 -13.64
CA HIS A 163 -17.33 15.80 -14.74
C HIS A 163 -16.66 17.15 -14.98
N PHE A 164 -17.36 18.22 -14.60
CA PHE A 164 -16.85 19.58 -14.56
C PHE A 164 -17.17 20.19 -13.20
N LEU A 165 -16.26 20.95 -12.62
CA LEU A 165 -16.52 21.66 -11.37
C LEU A 165 -17.42 22.86 -11.66
N HIS A 166 -18.64 22.85 -11.09
CA HIS A 166 -19.78 23.53 -11.71
C HIS A 166 -20.30 24.79 -11.02
N LYS A 167 -19.93 25.13 -9.77
CA LYS A 167 -20.73 26.13 -9.02
C LYS A 167 -20.10 27.47 -8.66
N THR A 168 -18.82 27.76 -8.93
CA THR A 168 -18.24 29.08 -8.57
C THR A 168 -17.16 29.58 -9.53
N ALA A 169 -16.85 30.88 -9.45
CA ALA A 169 -15.79 31.54 -10.21
C ALA A 169 -14.36 31.20 -9.74
N ASN A 170 -14.22 30.46 -8.63
CA ASN A 170 -12.94 30.18 -7.98
C ASN A 170 -12.55 28.69 -8.09
N VAL A 171 -12.74 28.10 -9.27
CA VAL A 171 -12.18 26.78 -9.56
C VAL A 171 -10.69 26.94 -9.87
N PRO A 172 -9.79 26.27 -9.13
CA PRO A 172 -8.36 26.34 -9.41
C PRO A 172 -8.02 25.73 -10.77
N ASP A 173 -6.93 26.20 -11.38
CA ASP A 173 -6.41 25.64 -12.63
C ASP A 173 -6.08 24.15 -12.50
N VAL A 174 -5.62 23.75 -11.33
CA VAL A 174 -5.34 22.35 -10.99
C VAL A 174 -5.89 22.06 -9.59
N VAL A 175 -6.65 20.97 -9.46
CA VAL A 175 -7.00 20.41 -8.16
C VAL A 175 -7.18 18.90 -8.20
N GLU A 176 -6.59 18.22 -7.23
CA GLU A 176 -6.79 16.81 -6.95
C GLU A 176 -7.75 16.68 -5.76
N VAL A 177 -8.96 16.20 -6.01
CA VAL A 177 -9.97 15.91 -4.98
C VAL A 177 -9.84 14.46 -4.54
N ARG A 178 -9.65 14.25 -3.24
CA ARG A 178 -9.55 12.92 -2.63
C ARG A 178 -10.82 12.61 -1.87
N GLY A 179 -11.27 11.38 -2.02
CA GLY A 179 -12.49 10.92 -1.39
C GLY A 179 -12.59 9.41 -1.31
N GLU A 180 -13.71 8.94 -0.82
CA GLU A 180 -14.01 7.52 -0.67
C GLU A 180 -15.19 7.17 -1.59
N ILE A 181 -14.95 6.26 -2.54
CA ILE A 181 -16.03 5.62 -3.30
C ILE A 181 -16.67 4.58 -2.39
N TYR A 182 -18.00 4.60 -2.27
CA TYR A 182 -18.73 3.72 -1.38
C TYR A 182 -20.07 3.28 -2.00
N MET A 183 -20.77 2.40 -1.29
CA MET A 183 -22.11 1.95 -1.60
C MET A 183 -22.97 2.11 -0.35
N ARG A 184 -24.20 2.61 -0.49
CA ARG A 184 -25.16 2.67 0.61
C ARG A 184 -25.57 1.26 1.03
N ASP A 185 -26.02 1.12 2.27
CA ASP A 185 -26.35 -0.20 2.82
C ASP A 185 -27.51 -0.85 2.06
N ASP A 186 -28.55 -0.07 1.75
CA ASP A 186 -29.72 -0.52 0.97
C ASP A 186 -29.38 -0.84 -0.50
N ASP A 187 -28.49 -0.06 -1.10
CA ASP A 187 -28.00 -0.29 -2.45
C ASP A 187 -27.14 -1.57 -2.54
N PHE A 188 -26.36 -1.86 -1.50
CA PHE A 188 -25.57 -3.08 -1.38
C PHE A 188 -26.45 -4.32 -1.22
N GLU A 189 -27.50 -4.25 -0.39
CA GLU A 189 -28.48 -5.33 -0.24
C GLU A 189 -29.15 -5.67 -1.58
N LYS A 190 -29.69 -4.64 -2.28
CA LYS A 190 -30.29 -4.80 -3.62
C LYS A 190 -29.32 -5.39 -4.64
N LEU A 191 -28.05 -4.96 -4.61
CA LEU A 191 -27.03 -5.50 -5.48
C LEU A 191 -26.84 -7.00 -5.27
N ASN A 192 -26.72 -7.43 -4.01
CA ASN A 192 -26.54 -8.84 -3.67
C ASN A 192 -27.79 -9.68 -3.99
N GLU A 193 -28.99 -9.15 -3.78
CA GLU A 193 -30.24 -9.80 -4.21
C GLU A 193 -30.27 -10.02 -5.72
N ALA A 194 -29.95 -8.99 -6.51
CA ALA A 194 -29.88 -9.11 -7.97
C ALA A 194 -28.79 -10.09 -8.43
N GLN A 195 -27.64 -10.15 -7.73
CA GLN A 195 -26.59 -11.12 -8.01
C GLN A 195 -27.04 -12.54 -7.68
N ALA A 196 -27.75 -12.74 -6.57
CA ALA A 196 -28.27 -14.06 -6.18
C ALA A 196 -29.26 -14.61 -7.21
N GLN A 197 -30.16 -13.75 -7.71
CA GLN A 197 -31.14 -14.14 -8.74
C GLN A 197 -30.47 -14.53 -10.06
N ASN A 198 -29.36 -13.88 -10.41
CA ASN A 198 -28.62 -14.13 -11.65
C ASN A 198 -27.45 -15.11 -11.48
N SER A 199 -27.37 -15.85 -10.36
CA SER A 199 -26.24 -16.74 -10.03
C SER A 199 -24.86 -16.06 -10.13
N GLY A 200 -24.82 -14.75 -9.92
CA GLY A 200 -23.63 -13.93 -9.93
C GLY A 200 -22.90 -13.93 -8.58
N LYS A 201 -21.81 -13.17 -8.51
CA LYS A 201 -20.98 -13.10 -7.31
C LYS A 201 -21.69 -12.33 -6.20
N ILE A 202 -21.94 -13.01 -5.08
CA ILE A 202 -22.36 -12.36 -3.83
C ILE A 202 -21.15 -11.75 -3.14
N PHE A 203 -21.27 -10.46 -2.80
CA PHE A 203 -20.24 -9.75 -2.07
C PHE A 203 -20.47 -9.88 -0.58
N ALA A 204 -19.38 -9.99 0.17
CA ALA A 204 -19.44 -10.15 1.62
C ALA A 204 -19.95 -8.88 2.29
N ASN A 205 -19.32 -7.74 2.01
CA ASN A 205 -19.68 -6.43 2.55
C ASN A 205 -19.67 -5.35 1.45
N SER A 206 -20.22 -4.19 1.77
CA SER A 206 -20.31 -3.01 0.91
C SER A 206 -18.94 -2.50 0.44
N ARG A 207 -17.91 -2.53 1.31
CA ARG A 207 -16.51 -2.20 0.93
C ARG A 207 -15.99 -3.09 -0.21
N ASN A 208 -16.16 -4.41 -0.08
CA ASN A 208 -15.72 -5.38 -1.08
C ASN A 208 -16.54 -5.30 -2.36
N ALA A 209 -17.86 -5.05 -2.24
CA ALA A 209 -18.71 -4.76 -3.37
C ALA A 209 -18.24 -3.53 -4.13
N THR A 210 -17.90 -2.46 -3.40
CA THR A 210 -17.37 -1.21 -3.97
C THR A 210 -16.04 -1.44 -4.68
N ALA A 211 -15.08 -2.09 -4.02
CA ALA A 211 -13.77 -2.40 -4.60
C ALA A 211 -13.86 -3.28 -5.85
N GLY A 212 -14.71 -4.31 -5.81
CA GLY A 212 -14.95 -5.18 -6.95
C GLY A 212 -15.67 -4.45 -8.09
N SER A 213 -16.58 -3.53 -7.76
CA SER A 213 -17.38 -2.77 -8.73
C SER A 213 -16.57 -1.70 -9.45
N VAL A 214 -15.77 -0.91 -8.73
CA VAL A 214 -15.02 0.20 -9.35
C VAL A 214 -13.88 -0.28 -10.23
N ARG A 215 -13.36 -1.49 -10.01
CA ARG A 215 -12.25 -2.09 -10.78
C ARG A 215 -12.71 -3.05 -11.89
N GLN A 216 -13.91 -2.85 -12.43
CA GLN A 216 -14.36 -3.60 -13.61
C GLN A 216 -13.70 -3.05 -14.87
N LEU A 217 -13.23 -3.93 -15.76
CA LEU A 217 -12.58 -3.50 -17.01
C LEU A 217 -13.54 -2.79 -17.96
N ASP A 218 -14.81 -3.16 -17.95
CA ASP A 218 -15.87 -2.49 -18.70
C ASP A 218 -16.54 -1.42 -17.82
N PRO A 219 -16.38 -0.11 -18.14
CA PRO A 219 -17.05 0.97 -17.43
C PRO A 219 -18.58 0.86 -17.45
N LYS A 220 -19.20 0.20 -18.43
CA LYS A 220 -20.65 -0.01 -18.47
C LYS A 220 -21.13 -0.85 -17.29
N VAL A 221 -20.33 -1.83 -16.86
CA VAL A 221 -20.61 -2.61 -15.65
C VAL A 221 -20.54 -1.70 -14.43
N VAL A 222 -19.58 -0.78 -14.36
CA VAL A 222 -19.48 0.20 -13.26
C VAL A 222 -20.69 1.12 -13.22
N ALA A 223 -21.13 1.61 -14.38
CA ALA A 223 -22.29 2.49 -14.53
C ALA A 223 -23.60 1.87 -14.01
N SER A 224 -23.70 0.52 -14.04
CA SER A 224 -24.85 -0.20 -13.51
C SER A 224 -24.77 -0.46 -12.00
N ARG A 225 -23.66 -0.13 -11.34
CA ARG A 225 -23.48 -0.29 -9.89
C ARG A 225 -23.88 1.00 -9.18
N PRO A 226 -24.54 0.92 -8.02
CA PRO A 226 -24.97 2.09 -7.26
C PRO A 226 -23.81 2.68 -6.44
N LEU A 227 -22.73 3.05 -7.12
CA LEU A 227 -21.57 3.68 -6.48
C LEU A 227 -21.84 5.16 -6.22
N LYS A 228 -21.31 5.63 -5.09
CA LYS A 228 -21.30 7.03 -4.67
C LYS A 228 -19.91 7.46 -4.22
N PHE A 229 -19.71 8.75 -3.97
CA PHE A 229 -18.43 9.32 -3.58
C PHE A 229 -18.59 10.46 -2.59
N PHE A 230 -17.88 10.40 -1.47
CA PHE A 230 -17.71 11.53 -0.56
C PHE A 230 -16.29 12.10 -0.70
N ALA A 231 -16.19 13.41 -0.86
CA ALA A 231 -14.91 14.11 -0.84
C ALA A 231 -14.49 14.41 0.61
N TYR A 232 -13.20 14.25 0.93
CA TYR A 232 -12.67 14.44 2.30
C TYR A 232 -11.34 15.19 2.37
N ALA A 233 -10.61 15.40 1.27
CA ALA A 233 -9.34 16.14 1.28
C ALA A 233 -8.92 16.60 -0.11
N LEU A 234 -7.96 17.51 -0.15
CA LEU A 234 -7.28 17.92 -1.38
C LEU A 234 -5.85 17.38 -1.44
N GLY A 235 -5.42 16.96 -2.62
CA GLY A 235 -4.05 16.62 -2.94
C GLY A 235 -3.30 17.78 -3.59
N ASP A 236 -2.72 17.52 -4.76
CA ASP A 236 -2.08 18.55 -5.61
C ASP A 236 -3.09 19.64 -6.01
N LYS A 237 -2.72 20.91 -5.86
CA LYS A 237 -3.63 22.03 -6.07
C LYS A 237 -2.90 23.33 -6.34
N SER A 238 -3.51 24.20 -7.15
CA SER A 238 -2.98 25.54 -7.47
C SER A 238 -3.56 26.66 -6.59
N ILE A 239 -4.21 26.32 -5.48
CA ILE A 239 -4.80 27.24 -4.52
C ILE A 239 -4.47 26.79 -3.09
N ASP A 240 -4.19 27.75 -2.20
CA ASP A 240 -3.96 27.49 -0.79
C ASP A 240 -5.22 27.75 0.04
N PHE A 241 -5.37 26.96 1.10
CA PHE A 241 -6.40 27.12 2.12
C PHE A 241 -5.74 27.31 3.48
N GLN A 242 -6.40 28.08 4.36
CA GLN A 242 -5.94 28.23 5.74
C GLN A 242 -6.29 26.99 6.56
N ASN A 243 -7.53 26.52 6.45
CA ASN A 243 -8.03 25.42 7.26
C ASN A 243 -8.60 24.29 6.40
N HIS A 244 -8.55 23.07 6.93
CA HIS A 244 -9.12 21.88 6.32
C HIS A 244 -10.64 21.97 6.19
N PHE A 245 -11.32 22.57 7.17
CA PHE A 245 -12.76 22.82 7.08
C PHE A 245 -13.14 23.70 5.87
N ASP A 246 -12.28 24.64 5.49
CA ASP A 246 -12.48 25.48 4.31
C ASP A 246 -12.32 24.66 3.01
N GLU A 247 -11.42 23.66 3.01
CA GLU A 247 -11.27 22.73 1.87
C GLU A 247 -12.55 21.89 1.68
N LEU A 248 -13.12 21.37 2.78
CA LEU A 248 -14.39 20.63 2.74
C LEU A 248 -15.52 21.50 2.17
N SER A 249 -15.60 22.75 2.62
CA SER A 249 -16.59 23.72 2.14
C SER A 249 -16.40 24.00 0.64
N ALA A 250 -15.17 24.21 0.19
CA ALA A 250 -14.86 24.44 -1.22
C ALA A 250 -15.21 23.23 -2.11
N MET A 251 -14.95 22.00 -1.66
CA MET A 251 -15.34 20.81 -2.41
C MET A 251 -16.86 20.68 -2.56
N ASN A 252 -17.61 21.02 -1.52
CA ASN A 252 -19.07 21.05 -1.59
C ASN A 252 -19.57 22.12 -2.57
N GLU A 253 -18.95 23.30 -2.55
CA GLU A 253 -19.20 24.35 -3.55
C GLU A 253 -18.83 23.91 -4.97
N TRP A 254 -17.77 23.13 -5.17
CA TRP A 254 -17.41 22.63 -6.52
C TRP A 254 -18.34 21.52 -7.04
N GLY A 255 -19.23 21.01 -6.18
CA GLY A 255 -20.28 20.07 -6.57
C GLY A 255 -20.11 18.65 -6.03
N PHE A 256 -19.16 18.42 -5.12
CA PHE A 256 -19.04 17.15 -4.43
C PHE A 256 -20.00 17.03 -3.25
N GLU A 257 -20.40 15.81 -2.93
CA GLU A 257 -20.99 15.51 -1.63
C GLU A 257 -19.87 15.44 -0.58
N VAL A 258 -20.05 16.15 0.52
CA VAL A 258 -19.22 16.06 1.73
C VAL A 258 -20.13 15.59 2.86
N VAL A 259 -19.59 14.75 3.76
CA VAL A 259 -20.33 14.24 4.91
C VAL A 259 -20.87 15.37 5.80
N GLU A 260 -22.07 15.21 6.35
CA GLU A 260 -22.71 16.26 7.16
C GLU A 260 -22.25 16.24 8.62
N GLU A 261 -21.84 15.07 9.14
CA GLU A 261 -21.40 14.89 10.53
C GLU A 261 -19.97 15.40 10.80
N VAL A 262 -19.58 16.51 10.17
CA VAL A 262 -18.29 17.17 10.41
C VAL A 262 -18.38 18.05 11.65
N ALA A 263 -17.37 17.98 12.52
CA ALA A 263 -17.27 18.85 13.70
C ALA A 263 -15.87 19.41 13.89
N VAL A 264 -15.76 20.67 14.32
CA VAL A 264 -14.50 21.26 14.78
C VAL A 264 -14.42 21.12 16.31
N LEU A 265 -13.36 20.49 16.78
CA LEU A 265 -13.17 20.03 18.16
C LEU A 265 -11.92 20.67 18.75
N LYS A 266 -11.97 21.01 20.04
CA LYS A 266 -10.96 21.87 20.69
C LYS A 266 -10.20 21.17 21.82
N ASP A 267 -10.70 20.05 22.29
CA ASP A 267 -10.16 19.31 23.42
C ASP A 267 -10.55 17.83 23.37
N VAL A 268 -9.96 17.01 24.24
CA VAL A 268 -10.24 15.57 24.30
C VAL A 268 -11.69 15.29 24.69
N ALA A 269 -12.29 16.15 25.53
CA ALA A 269 -13.67 15.96 25.97
C ALA A 269 -14.66 16.06 24.79
N SER A 270 -14.55 17.12 23.98
CA SER A 270 -15.35 17.32 22.77
C SER A 270 -15.10 16.22 21.72
N ILE A 271 -13.87 15.71 21.63
CA ILE A 271 -13.55 14.54 20.80
C ILE A 271 -14.33 13.30 21.23
N MET A 272 -14.35 12.99 22.52
CA MET A 272 -15.04 11.81 23.03
C MET A 272 -16.55 11.96 22.98
N GLU A 273 -17.09 13.15 23.25
CA GLU A 273 -18.52 13.44 23.10
C GLU A 273 -19.00 13.19 21.66
N HIS A 274 -18.29 13.74 20.68
CA HIS A 274 -18.60 13.52 19.27
C HIS A 274 -18.46 12.05 18.87
N TYR A 275 -17.46 11.35 19.41
CA TYR A 275 -17.28 9.92 19.18
C TYR A 275 -18.48 9.08 19.61
N TYR A 276 -18.97 9.26 20.83
CA TYR A 276 -20.12 8.51 21.34
C TYR A 276 -21.41 8.90 20.62
N ALA A 277 -21.59 10.18 20.27
CA ALA A 277 -22.75 10.64 19.51
C ALA A 277 -22.83 9.98 18.12
N LEU A 278 -21.72 9.96 17.37
CA LEU A 278 -21.68 9.35 16.06
C LEU A 278 -21.76 7.82 16.13
N GLN A 279 -21.19 7.19 17.16
CA GLN A 279 -21.33 5.75 17.41
C GLN A 279 -22.81 5.35 17.53
N GLN A 280 -23.61 6.13 18.26
CA GLN A 280 -25.05 5.89 18.41
C GLN A 280 -25.83 6.15 17.11
N LYS A 281 -25.44 7.18 16.35
CA LYS A 281 -26.08 7.53 15.06
C LYS A 281 -25.73 6.54 13.94
N ARG A 282 -24.64 5.78 14.05
CA ARG A 282 -24.09 4.90 13.01
C ARG A 282 -25.13 4.07 12.24
N PRO A 283 -26.10 3.36 12.87
CA PRO A 283 -27.08 2.55 12.14
C PRO A 283 -28.05 3.37 11.27
N ALA A 284 -28.20 4.67 11.54
CA ALA A 284 -29.13 5.56 10.85
C ALA A 284 -28.52 6.33 9.68
N LEU A 285 -27.19 6.24 9.46
CA LEU A 285 -26.51 6.97 8.39
C LEU A 285 -26.84 6.44 6.99
N GLY A 286 -27.18 5.16 6.88
CA GLY A 286 -27.46 4.50 5.59
C GLY A 286 -26.24 4.33 4.69
N TYR A 287 -25.04 4.43 5.27
CA TYR A 287 -23.78 4.09 4.64
C TYR A 287 -22.78 3.58 5.69
N PRO A 288 -21.85 2.71 5.29
CA PRO A 288 -20.96 2.05 6.22
C PRO A 288 -19.84 2.99 6.68
N ILE A 289 -19.67 3.11 8.00
CA ILE A 289 -18.52 3.76 8.63
C ILE A 289 -17.86 2.83 9.63
N ASP A 290 -16.55 2.96 9.81
CA ASP A 290 -15.75 2.11 10.73
C ASP A 290 -15.06 2.88 11.86
N GLY A 291 -15.36 4.17 12.01
CA GLY A 291 -14.82 5.05 13.04
C GLY A 291 -14.97 6.52 12.68
N ILE A 292 -14.07 7.34 13.23
CA ILE A 292 -13.95 8.77 12.98
C ILE A 292 -12.51 9.09 12.59
N VAL A 293 -12.31 9.98 11.63
CA VAL A 293 -11.00 10.54 11.33
C VAL A 293 -10.88 11.90 12.02
N TYR A 294 -9.83 12.11 12.79
CA TYR A 294 -9.46 13.41 13.33
C TYR A 294 -8.30 13.96 12.52
N LYS A 295 -8.39 15.22 12.07
CA LYS A 295 -7.34 15.92 11.33
C LYS A 295 -7.09 17.28 11.97
N VAL A 296 -5.84 17.71 12.10
CA VAL A 296 -5.53 19.09 12.50
C VAL A 296 -6.16 20.06 11.50
N ASN A 297 -6.93 21.04 11.97
CA ASN A 297 -7.68 21.95 11.11
C ASN A 297 -6.74 22.88 10.33
N ASP A 298 -5.73 23.45 10.98
CA ASP A 298 -4.79 24.38 10.35
C ASP A 298 -3.84 23.66 9.35
N ILE A 299 -3.88 24.07 8.08
CA ILE A 299 -3.10 23.47 6.99
C ILE A 299 -1.60 23.75 7.13
N ALA A 300 -1.21 24.90 7.68
CA ALA A 300 0.20 25.21 7.93
C ALA A 300 0.77 24.30 9.03
N LEU A 301 -0.02 23.98 10.06
CA LEU A 301 0.36 23.00 11.06
C LEU A 301 0.43 21.57 10.49
N GLN A 302 -0.47 21.19 9.58
CA GLN A 302 -0.34 19.90 8.86
C GLN A 302 0.98 19.81 8.09
N LYS A 303 1.35 20.88 7.34
CA LYS A 303 2.63 20.97 6.60
C LYS A 303 3.83 20.83 7.54
N ARG A 304 3.79 21.46 8.73
CA ARG A 304 4.86 21.34 9.76
C ARG A 304 4.94 19.94 10.36
N LEU A 305 3.80 19.36 10.72
CA LEU A 305 3.72 18.02 11.32
C LEU A 305 4.17 16.92 10.34
N GLY A 306 3.93 17.11 9.04
CA GLY A 306 4.39 16.20 8.01
C GLY A 306 3.88 14.77 8.18
N PHE A 307 4.72 13.81 7.79
CA PHE A 307 4.36 12.39 7.69
C PHE A 307 5.41 11.50 8.35
N VAL A 308 4.96 10.38 8.90
CA VAL A 308 5.82 9.20 9.11
C VAL A 308 5.70 8.28 7.88
N ALA A 309 6.55 7.25 7.80
CA ALA A 309 6.68 6.38 6.62
C ALA A 309 5.35 5.86 6.01
N LYS A 310 4.29 5.72 6.82
CA LYS A 310 3.00 5.16 6.38
C LYS A 310 1.77 6.04 6.63
N ALA A 311 1.91 7.16 7.35
CA ALA A 311 0.77 7.96 7.80
C ALA A 311 1.13 9.42 8.11
N PRO A 312 0.19 10.37 8.00
CA PRO A 312 0.37 11.74 8.49
C PRO A 312 0.47 11.77 10.02
N ARG A 313 1.29 12.68 10.57
CA ARG A 313 1.31 12.92 12.03
C ARG A 313 0.10 13.73 12.49
N TRP A 314 -0.50 14.49 11.58
CA TRP A 314 -1.59 15.43 11.82
C TRP A 314 -2.99 14.80 11.71
N ALA A 315 -3.10 13.49 11.42
CA ALA A 315 -4.38 12.81 11.38
C ALA A 315 -4.34 11.37 11.93
N THR A 316 -5.44 10.93 12.52
CA THR A 316 -5.62 9.57 13.05
C THR A 316 -7.05 9.08 12.85
N ALA A 317 -7.24 7.77 12.76
CA ALA A 317 -8.55 7.12 12.73
C ALA A 317 -8.89 6.52 14.10
N HIS A 318 -9.90 7.07 14.77
CA HIS A 318 -10.47 6.50 15.99
C HIS A 318 -11.56 5.49 15.64
N LYS A 319 -11.21 4.20 15.72
CA LYS A 319 -12.04 3.08 15.30
C LYS A 319 -13.15 2.80 16.29
N PHE A 320 -14.35 2.51 15.79
CA PHE A 320 -15.40 1.95 16.64
C PHE A 320 -15.00 0.55 17.11
N PRO A 321 -15.56 0.10 18.26
CA PRO A 321 -15.35 -1.27 18.73
C PRO A 321 -15.77 -2.24 17.64
N ALA A 322 -14.91 -3.22 17.41
CA ALA A 322 -15.15 -4.27 16.45
C ALA A 322 -16.38 -5.10 16.84
N GLU A 323 -17.14 -5.53 15.83
CA GLU A 323 -18.24 -6.46 16.05
C GLU A 323 -17.69 -7.79 16.56
N GLN A 324 -18.30 -8.28 17.63
CA GLN A 324 -18.00 -9.59 18.19
C GLN A 324 -19.17 -10.53 17.94
N VAL A 325 -18.88 -11.71 17.43
CA VAL A 325 -19.87 -12.80 17.32
C VAL A 325 -19.33 -14.06 17.97
N THR A 326 -20.22 -15.03 18.20
CA THR A 326 -19.80 -16.34 18.70
C THR A 326 -19.81 -17.38 17.59
N THR A 327 -18.83 -18.28 17.60
CA THR A 327 -18.80 -19.45 16.71
C THR A 327 -18.05 -20.61 17.38
N VAL A 328 -18.03 -21.77 16.75
CA VAL A 328 -17.34 -22.97 17.26
C VAL A 328 -15.90 -23.01 16.74
N LEU A 329 -14.95 -23.27 17.62
CA LEU A 329 -13.57 -23.60 17.29
C LEU A 329 -13.48 -25.07 16.88
N ASN A 330 -13.34 -25.33 15.59
CA ASN A 330 -13.28 -26.69 15.05
C ASN A 330 -11.91 -27.33 15.22
N ASP A 331 -10.83 -26.55 15.06
CA ASP A 331 -9.46 -27.04 15.12
C ASP A 331 -8.47 -25.87 15.35
N ILE A 332 -7.21 -26.18 15.68
CA ILE A 332 -6.11 -25.22 15.74
C ILE A 332 -4.98 -25.70 14.84
N GLU A 333 -4.78 -25.01 13.71
CA GLU A 333 -3.67 -25.26 12.79
C GLU A 333 -2.44 -24.45 13.21
N ILE A 334 -1.27 -25.07 13.14
CA ILE A 334 0.00 -24.40 13.46
C ILE A 334 0.70 -24.00 12.17
N GLN A 335 0.95 -22.70 12.00
CA GLN A 335 1.64 -22.14 10.85
C GLN A 335 3.06 -21.73 11.23
N VAL A 336 4.02 -21.97 10.33
CA VAL A 336 5.42 -21.58 10.52
C VAL A 336 5.72 -20.45 9.56
N GLY A 337 5.98 -19.27 10.11
CA GLY A 337 6.29 -18.08 9.32
C GLY A 337 7.73 -18.09 8.79
N ARG A 338 8.03 -17.12 7.91
CA ARG A 338 9.36 -16.92 7.29
C ARG A 338 10.54 -16.97 8.26
N THR A 339 10.41 -16.31 9.42
CA THR A 339 11.48 -16.24 10.44
C THR A 339 11.38 -17.37 11.47
N GLY A 340 10.68 -18.46 11.13
CA GLY A 340 10.47 -19.62 12.00
C GLY A 340 9.37 -19.45 13.04
N VAL A 341 8.81 -18.25 13.22
CA VAL A 341 7.76 -17.98 14.22
C VAL A 341 6.56 -18.90 14.01
N VAL A 342 6.22 -19.65 15.05
CA VAL A 342 5.17 -20.65 15.05
C VAL A 342 3.88 -20.03 15.60
N THR A 343 2.90 -19.84 14.73
CA THR A 343 1.66 -19.11 15.02
C THR A 343 0.45 -20.06 14.99
N PRO A 344 -0.31 -20.16 16.09
CA PRO A 344 -1.57 -20.90 16.10
C PRO A 344 -2.70 -20.12 15.40
N VAL A 345 -3.42 -20.82 14.53
CA VAL A 345 -4.57 -20.30 13.77
C VAL A 345 -5.80 -21.14 14.09
N ALA A 346 -6.79 -20.52 14.71
CA ALA A 346 -8.10 -21.10 14.96
C ALA A 346 -8.81 -21.38 13.63
N LYS A 347 -9.24 -22.63 13.42
CA LYS A 347 -10.18 -23.04 12.38
C LYS A 347 -11.58 -22.99 12.96
N LEU A 348 -12.39 -22.09 12.45
CA LEU A 348 -13.70 -21.78 12.99
C LEU A 348 -14.79 -22.38 12.12
N LYS A 349 -15.91 -22.75 12.74
CA LYS A 349 -17.16 -22.90 12.01
C LYS A 349 -17.46 -21.56 11.32
N PRO A 350 -17.66 -21.54 9.99
CA PRO A 350 -17.79 -20.29 9.26
C PRO A 350 -18.91 -19.41 9.81
N VAL A 351 -18.58 -18.16 10.18
CA VAL A 351 -19.49 -17.20 10.81
C VAL A 351 -19.34 -15.82 10.16
N ALA A 352 -20.41 -15.03 10.10
CA ALA A 352 -20.34 -13.65 9.62
C ALA A 352 -19.93 -12.71 10.77
N VAL A 353 -18.88 -11.91 10.57
CA VAL A 353 -18.39 -10.88 11.52
C VAL A 353 -18.02 -9.62 10.73
N GLY A 354 -18.60 -8.46 11.04
CA GLY A 354 -18.30 -7.22 10.31
C GLY A 354 -18.56 -7.37 8.80
N GLY A 355 -19.67 -8.01 8.44
CA GLY A 355 -20.07 -8.28 7.06
C GLY A 355 -19.17 -9.26 6.29
N VAL A 356 -18.23 -9.98 6.90
CA VAL A 356 -17.44 -11.01 6.18
C VAL A 356 -17.58 -12.37 6.82
N ARG A 357 -17.66 -13.41 5.99
CA ARG A 357 -17.65 -14.79 6.45
C ARG A 357 -16.21 -15.18 6.83
N VAL A 358 -16.00 -15.36 8.13
CA VAL A 358 -14.73 -15.74 8.74
C VAL A 358 -14.75 -17.23 9.06
N SER A 359 -13.69 -17.93 8.69
CA SER A 359 -13.44 -19.33 9.08
C SER A 359 -12.06 -19.53 9.73
N ASN A 360 -11.25 -18.47 9.81
CA ASN A 360 -9.93 -18.51 10.43
C ASN A 360 -9.77 -17.30 11.36
N ALA A 361 -9.13 -17.48 12.51
CA ALA A 361 -8.76 -16.37 13.39
C ALA A 361 -7.40 -16.63 14.03
N THR A 362 -6.65 -15.57 14.34
CA THR A 362 -5.39 -15.70 15.07
C THR A 362 -5.64 -16.05 16.54
N LEU A 363 -4.78 -16.91 17.08
CA LEU A 363 -4.66 -17.19 18.51
C LEU A 363 -3.36 -16.62 19.11
N HIS A 364 -2.65 -15.78 18.35
CA HIS A 364 -1.39 -15.12 18.74
C HIS A 364 -0.22 -16.08 19.02
N ASN A 365 -0.23 -16.82 20.13
CA ASN A 365 0.86 -17.70 20.58
C ASN A 365 0.35 -18.72 21.61
N GLU A 366 1.23 -19.57 22.14
CA GLU A 366 0.87 -20.57 23.16
C GLU A 366 0.32 -19.93 24.44
N ASP A 367 0.99 -18.90 24.98
CA ASP A 367 0.55 -18.23 26.22
C ASP A 367 -0.89 -17.74 26.11
N TYR A 368 -1.24 -17.15 24.97
CA TYR A 368 -2.58 -16.64 24.72
C TYR A 368 -3.66 -17.74 24.79
N ILE A 369 -3.35 -18.93 24.28
CA ILE A 369 -4.22 -20.12 24.35
C ILE A 369 -4.35 -20.59 25.81
N ILE A 370 -3.23 -20.66 26.53
CA ILE A 370 -3.19 -21.13 27.93
C ILE A 370 -3.94 -20.16 28.86
N GLU A 371 -3.64 -18.86 28.79
CA GLU A 371 -4.25 -17.81 29.62
C GLU A 371 -5.77 -17.77 29.51
N ARG A 372 -6.30 -18.08 28.31
CA ARG A 372 -7.75 -18.06 28.02
C ARG A 372 -8.38 -19.44 28.03
N ASP A 373 -7.60 -20.47 28.38
CA ASP A 373 -7.99 -21.89 28.38
C ASP A 373 -8.76 -22.28 27.12
N ILE A 374 -8.26 -21.89 25.94
CA ILE A 374 -8.93 -22.13 24.65
C ILE A 374 -8.77 -23.60 24.24
N ARG A 375 -9.88 -24.28 23.96
CA ARG A 375 -9.90 -25.71 23.61
C ARG A 375 -10.63 -25.98 22.31
N ILE A 376 -10.17 -26.98 21.56
CA ILE A 376 -10.88 -27.45 20.38
C ILE A 376 -12.28 -27.90 20.79
N GLY A 377 -13.29 -27.47 20.03
CA GLY A 377 -14.71 -27.66 20.32
C GLY A 377 -15.38 -26.52 21.09
N ASP A 378 -14.62 -25.59 21.67
CA ASP A 378 -15.19 -24.45 22.41
C ASP A 378 -16.06 -23.56 21.51
N THR A 379 -17.12 -23.00 22.10
CA THR A 379 -17.74 -21.80 21.54
C THR A 379 -16.91 -20.59 21.94
N VAL A 380 -16.45 -19.80 20.97
CA VAL A 380 -15.54 -18.67 21.18
C VAL A 380 -16.12 -17.37 20.64
N PHE A 381 -15.79 -16.25 21.29
CA PHE A 381 -16.01 -14.92 20.73
C PHE A 381 -14.93 -14.62 19.69
N VAL A 382 -15.36 -14.22 18.50
CA VAL A 382 -14.50 -13.83 17.38
C VAL A 382 -14.78 -12.37 17.08
N GLU A 383 -13.70 -11.60 17.00
CA GLU A 383 -13.72 -10.18 16.73
C GLU A 383 -13.00 -9.89 15.42
N ARG A 384 -13.55 -8.96 14.64
CA ARG A 384 -12.88 -8.42 13.46
C ARG A 384 -12.98 -6.90 13.44
N ALA A 385 -11.84 -6.22 13.48
CA ALA A 385 -11.74 -4.78 13.34
C ALA A 385 -11.37 -4.43 11.88
N GLY A 386 -12.30 -3.86 11.12
CA GLY A 386 -12.07 -3.49 9.72
C GLY A 386 -11.63 -4.69 8.86
N ASP A 387 -10.61 -4.49 8.02
CA ASP A 387 -10.06 -5.53 7.13
C ASP A 387 -8.82 -6.25 7.70
N VAL A 388 -8.72 -6.32 9.03
CA VAL A 388 -7.61 -6.98 9.73
C VAL A 388 -7.94 -8.46 10.00
N ILE A 389 -6.90 -9.28 10.18
CA ILE A 389 -6.99 -10.69 10.56
C ILE A 389 -7.91 -10.82 11.80
N PRO A 390 -9.00 -11.62 11.74
CA PRO A 390 -9.88 -11.86 12.88
C PRO A 390 -9.12 -12.50 14.03
N LYS A 391 -9.53 -12.24 15.28
CA LYS A 391 -8.93 -12.84 16.47
C LYS A 391 -9.99 -13.51 17.34
N VAL A 392 -9.62 -14.60 18.00
CA VAL A 392 -10.43 -15.16 19.10
C VAL A 392 -10.18 -14.32 20.34
N VAL A 393 -11.23 -13.79 20.97
CA VAL A 393 -11.13 -12.90 22.13
C VAL A 393 -11.15 -13.66 23.45
N LYS A 394 -12.15 -14.55 23.59
CA LYS A 394 -12.38 -15.37 24.79
C LYS A 394 -13.30 -16.54 24.51
N VAL A 395 -13.30 -17.53 25.39
CA VAL A 395 -14.23 -18.65 25.37
C VAL A 395 -15.58 -18.24 25.98
N VAL A 396 -16.67 -18.79 25.44
CA VAL A 396 -18.00 -18.76 26.07
C VAL A 396 -18.10 -19.94 27.03
N GLU A 397 -17.57 -19.79 28.25
CA GLU A 397 -17.44 -20.89 29.22
C GLU A 397 -18.76 -21.62 29.49
N SER A 398 -19.88 -20.89 29.55
CA SER A 398 -21.22 -21.46 29.75
C SER A 398 -21.71 -22.39 28.63
N LYS A 399 -21.04 -22.37 27.46
CA LYS A 399 -21.32 -23.22 26.30
C LYS A 399 -20.21 -24.23 26.02
N ARG A 400 -19.26 -24.39 26.94
CA ARG A 400 -18.18 -25.38 26.79
C ARG A 400 -18.78 -26.79 26.79
N PRO A 401 -18.48 -27.63 25.78
CA PRO A 401 -18.86 -29.03 25.80
C PRO A 401 -18.27 -29.76 27.02
N ALA A 402 -19.00 -30.73 27.57
CA ALA A 402 -18.60 -31.47 28.76
C ALA A 402 -17.27 -32.22 28.61
N VAL A 403 -16.89 -32.57 27.38
CA VAL A 403 -15.63 -33.25 27.06
C VAL A 403 -14.82 -32.36 26.11
N THR A 404 -13.85 -31.65 26.66
CA THR A 404 -12.85 -30.85 25.92
C THR A 404 -11.49 -30.98 26.59
N GLU A 405 -10.44 -31.18 25.80
CA GLU A 405 -9.07 -31.30 26.30
C GLU A 405 -8.32 -29.98 26.16
N LYS A 406 -7.37 -29.74 27.07
CA LYS A 406 -6.46 -28.59 26.94
C LYS A 406 -5.62 -28.75 25.68
N TYR A 407 -5.46 -27.67 24.93
CA TYR A 407 -4.62 -27.70 23.73
C TYR A 407 -3.15 -27.87 24.12
N ASN A 408 -2.49 -28.88 23.55
CA ASN A 408 -1.07 -29.12 23.73
C ASN A 408 -0.33 -28.52 22.55
N PHE A 409 0.38 -27.41 22.77
CA PHE A 409 1.19 -26.79 21.72
C PHE A 409 2.32 -27.74 21.30
N PRO A 410 2.62 -27.84 19.99
CA PRO A 410 3.64 -28.78 19.54
C PRO A 410 5.02 -28.40 20.06
N LYS A 411 5.81 -29.41 20.43
CA LYS A 411 7.22 -29.24 20.82
C LYS A 411 8.16 -29.21 19.62
N ASN A 412 7.72 -29.78 18.50
CA ASN A 412 8.48 -29.89 17.26
C ASN A 412 7.78 -29.10 16.14
N CYS A 413 8.55 -28.61 15.19
CA CYS A 413 8.04 -27.87 14.04
C CYS A 413 7.15 -28.76 13.17
N PRO A 414 5.89 -28.39 12.87
CA PRO A 414 5.01 -29.22 12.05
C PRO A 414 5.49 -29.35 10.60
N SER A 415 6.43 -28.51 10.15
CA SER A 415 6.96 -28.54 8.78
C SER A 415 8.24 -29.37 8.62
N CYS A 416 9.09 -29.46 9.64
CA CYS A 416 10.41 -30.12 9.52
C CYS A 416 10.78 -31.00 10.72
N ASP A 417 9.88 -31.14 11.69
CA ASP A 417 10.03 -31.91 12.93
C ASP A 417 11.19 -31.48 13.85
N HIS A 418 11.90 -30.41 13.52
CA HIS A 418 12.95 -29.86 14.38
C HIS A 418 12.36 -29.28 15.66
N SER A 419 13.04 -29.46 16.79
CA SER A 419 12.62 -28.93 18.10
C SER A 419 12.38 -27.43 18.02
N LEU A 420 11.23 -26.99 18.53
CA LEU A 420 10.92 -25.58 18.64
C LEU A 420 11.63 -24.99 19.85
N LEU A 421 12.18 -23.79 19.66
CA LEU A 421 12.84 -23.03 20.71
C LEU A 421 12.03 -21.77 20.99
N ARG A 422 11.99 -21.39 22.26
CA ARG A 422 11.40 -20.14 22.73
C ARG A 422 12.44 -19.47 23.61
N GLU A 423 12.94 -18.31 23.16
CA GLU A 423 13.97 -17.58 23.88
C GLU A 423 13.40 -16.96 25.16
N GLU A 424 14.26 -16.73 26.14
CA GLU A 424 13.87 -16.13 27.42
C GLU A 424 13.32 -14.72 27.19
N GLY A 425 12.10 -14.46 27.67
CA GLY A 425 11.40 -13.18 27.49
C GLY A 425 10.59 -13.07 26.20
N GLU A 426 10.66 -14.03 25.27
CA GLU A 426 9.82 -14.05 24.08
C GLU A 426 8.52 -14.84 24.30
N ALA A 427 7.43 -14.42 23.64
CA ALA A 427 6.13 -15.09 23.72
C ALA A 427 5.96 -16.23 22.69
N ALA A 428 6.70 -16.19 21.59
CA ALA A 428 6.50 -17.08 20.45
C ALA A 428 7.56 -18.18 20.39
N PHE A 429 7.14 -19.40 20.09
CA PHE A 429 8.05 -20.45 19.65
C PHE A 429 8.54 -20.18 18.23
N LYS A 430 9.78 -20.59 17.94
CA LYS A 430 10.41 -20.47 16.65
C LYS A 430 11.02 -21.81 16.22
N CYS A 431 10.87 -22.12 14.94
CA CYS A 431 11.67 -23.14 14.27
C CYS A 431 13.03 -22.53 13.91
N VAL A 432 14.10 -23.01 14.54
CA VAL A 432 15.47 -22.52 14.32
C VAL A 432 16.19 -23.21 13.15
N ASN A 433 15.52 -24.14 12.47
CA ASN A 433 16.05 -24.82 11.29
C ASN A 433 15.91 -23.93 10.04
N HIS A 434 16.57 -22.77 10.05
CA HIS A 434 16.40 -21.73 9.02
C HIS A 434 16.80 -22.18 7.61
N THR A 435 17.79 -23.07 7.49
CA THR A 435 18.32 -23.51 6.18
C THR A 435 17.47 -24.62 5.57
N ALA A 436 16.89 -25.52 6.37
CA ALA A 436 16.23 -26.72 5.84
C ALA A 436 14.72 -26.82 6.14
N CYS A 437 14.11 -25.85 6.84
CA CYS A 437 12.67 -25.89 7.10
C CYS A 437 11.86 -25.54 5.82
N PRO A 438 11.06 -26.47 5.26
CA PRO A 438 10.32 -26.23 4.01
C PRO A 438 9.34 -25.04 4.11
N ALA A 439 8.65 -24.89 5.24
CA ALA A 439 7.74 -23.77 5.45
C ALA A 439 8.48 -22.42 5.47
N GLN A 440 9.67 -22.34 6.07
CA GLN A 440 10.46 -21.11 6.05
C GLN A 440 10.93 -20.76 4.64
N GLN A 441 11.40 -21.75 3.88
CA GLN A 441 11.81 -21.55 2.48
C GLN A 441 10.65 -21.10 1.60
N ARG A 442 9.48 -21.73 1.74
CA ARG A 442 8.25 -21.32 1.06
C ARG A 442 7.86 -19.88 1.39
N GLU A 443 7.80 -19.52 2.68
CA GLU A 443 7.44 -18.16 3.10
C GLU A 443 8.49 -17.13 2.68
N GLN A 444 9.75 -17.52 2.60
CA GLN A 444 10.83 -16.71 2.05
C GLN A 444 10.60 -16.43 0.56
N MET A 445 10.23 -17.42 -0.25
CA MET A 445 9.87 -17.22 -1.65
C MET A 445 8.64 -16.31 -1.81
N VAL A 446 7.60 -16.51 -0.99
CA VAL A 446 6.40 -15.65 -0.99
C VAL A 446 6.75 -14.20 -0.66
N HIS A 447 7.67 -13.99 0.29
CA HIS A 447 8.20 -12.65 0.60
C HIS A 447 8.96 -12.04 -0.59
N VAL A 448 9.86 -12.81 -1.21
CA VAL A 448 10.66 -12.39 -2.36
C VAL A 448 9.78 -11.88 -3.50
N VAL A 449 8.74 -12.62 -3.88
CA VAL A 449 7.87 -12.26 -5.01
C VAL A 449 6.87 -11.14 -4.69
N SER A 450 6.74 -10.76 -3.42
CA SER A 450 5.75 -9.78 -2.97
C SER A 450 5.97 -8.38 -3.55
N LYS A 451 4.89 -7.58 -3.58
CA LYS A 451 4.87 -6.21 -4.10
C LYS A 451 5.96 -5.29 -3.54
N ASN A 452 6.33 -5.45 -2.27
CA ASN A 452 7.32 -4.59 -1.61
C ASN A 452 8.78 -5.06 -1.83
N VAL A 453 8.99 -6.18 -2.52
CA VAL A 453 10.30 -6.83 -2.67
C VAL A 453 10.67 -6.97 -4.15
N PHE A 454 10.31 -8.02 -4.88
CA PHE A 454 10.53 -8.06 -6.34
C PHE A 454 9.32 -7.63 -7.16
N ASP A 455 8.10 -7.62 -6.59
CA ASP A 455 6.85 -7.29 -7.31
C ASP A 455 6.68 -8.11 -8.60
N ILE A 456 6.75 -9.44 -8.46
CA ILE A 456 6.64 -10.35 -9.59
C ILE A 456 5.17 -10.69 -9.82
N ASP A 457 4.54 -9.91 -10.69
CA ASP A 457 3.15 -10.11 -11.08
C ASP A 457 2.91 -11.53 -11.64
N GLY A 458 1.84 -12.16 -11.16
CA GLY A 458 1.46 -13.52 -11.56
C GLY A 458 2.12 -14.65 -10.75
N LEU A 459 3.11 -14.35 -9.90
CA LEU A 459 3.77 -15.32 -9.03
C LEU A 459 3.34 -15.13 -7.57
N GLY A 460 2.23 -15.76 -7.18
CA GLY A 460 1.69 -15.72 -5.81
C GLY A 460 1.92 -17.01 -5.00
N PRO A 461 1.44 -17.09 -3.75
CA PRO A 461 1.63 -18.26 -2.88
C PRO A 461 1.21 -19.58 -3.52
N LYS A 462 0.11 -19.59 -4.29
CA LYS A 462 -0.37 -20.79 -4.99
C LYS A 462 0.57 -21.27 -6.10
N GLN A 463 1.19 -20.33 -6.81
CA GLN A 463 2.17 -20.65 -7.85
C GLN A 463 3.47 -21.15 -7.22
N ILE A 464 3.92 -20.52 -6.13
CA ILE A 464 5.07 -21.00 -5.34
C ILE A 464 4.81 -22.43 -4.85
N ASP A 465 3.64 -22.72 -4.26
CA ASP A 465 3.26 -24.08 -3.84
C ASP A 465 3.33 -25.09 -4.97
N LEU A 466 2.78 -24.72 -6.13
CA LEU A 466 2.76 -25.58 -7.29
C LEU A 466 4.18 -25.83 -7.81
N PHE A 467 5.00 -24.79 -7.96
CA PHE A 467 6.35 -24.91 -8.51
C PHE A 467 7.30 -25.67 -7.57
N LEU A 468 7.15 -25.49 -6.25
CA LEU A 468 7.83 -26.32 -5.25
C LEU A 468 7.40 -27.79 -5.38
N LYS A 469 6.09 -28.05 -5.48
CA LYS A 469 5.55 -29.41 -5.58
C LYS A 469 6.02 -30.14 -6.84
N GLU A 470 6.06 -29.43 -7.97
CA GLU A 470 6.51 -29.98 -9.27
C GLU A 470 8.04 -30.00 -9.40
N GLY A 471 8.79 -29.48 -8.42
CA GLY A 471 10.25 -29.48 -8.40
C GLY A 471 10.90 -28.50 -9.38
N PHE A 472 10.19 -27.44 -9.78
CA PHE A 472 10.74 -26.38 -10.64
C PHE A 472 11.58 -25.35 -9.87
N ILE A 473 11.37 -25.27 -8.55
CA ILE A 473 12.12 -24.40 -7.65
C ILE A 473 12.40 -25.16 -6.35
N GLU A 474 13.58 -24.95 -5.77
CA GLU A 474 13.95 -25.48 -4.45
C GLU A 474 14.27 -24.34 -3.47
N ASP A 475 14.93 -23.29 -3.97
CA ASP A 475 15.15 -22.04 -3.27
C ASP A 475 14.65 -20.84 -4.10
N TRP A 476 14.71 -19.64 -3.52
CA TRP A 476 14.18 -18.46 -4.19
C TRP A 476 15.07 -17.97 -5.33
N ALA A 477 16.31 -18.44 -5.46
CA ALA A 477 17.15 -18.12 -6.61
C ALA A 477 16.58 -18.76 -7.88
N ASP A 478 16.06 -19.99 -7.78
CA ASP A 478 15.53 -20.76 -8.92
C ASP A 478 14.37 -20.04 -9.64
N ILE A 479 13.67 -19.14 -8.94
CA ILE A 479 12.64 -18.28 -9.53
C ILE A 479 13.18 -17.55 -10.77
N PHE A 480 14.43 -17.09 -10.74
CA PHE A 480 15.03 -16.28 -11.81
C PHE A 480 15.49 -17.08 -13.04
N VAL A 481 15.36 -18.41 -12.99
CA VAL A 481 15.65 -19.32 -14.11
C VAL A 481 14.43 -20.17 -14.50
N LEU A 482 13.23 -19.85 -13.99
CA LEU A 482 11.98 -20.53 -14.38
C LEU A 482 11.70 -20.55 -15.88
N LYS A 483 12.31 -19.64 -16.66
CA LYS A 483 12.23 -19.67 -18.13
C LYS A 483 12.77 -20.96 -18.73
N ASP A 484 13.72 -21.62 -18.06
CA ASP A 484 14.32 -22.88 -18.50
C ASP A 484 13.30 -24.04 -18.37
N HIS A 485 12.21 -23.82 -17.61
CA HIS A 485 11.10 -24.75 -17.46
C HIS A 485 9.87 -24.36 -18.30
N ARG A 486 9.96 -23.42 -19.26
CA ARG A 486 8.79 -22.90 -20.01
C ARG A 486 7.89 -24.01 -20.57
N ASP A 487 8.45 -25.02 -21.22
CA ASP A 487 7.66 -26.11 -21.81
C ASP A 487 6.95 -26.96 -20.76
N ALA A 488 7.58 -27.19 -19.60
CA ALA A 488 6.96 -27.89 -18.48
C ALA A 488 5.84 -27.06 -17.85
N LEU A 489 6.03 -25.74 -17.72
CA LEU A 489 5.02 -24.82 -17.23
C LEU A 489 3.77 -24.81 -18.12
N LEU A 490 3.93 -24.86 -19.45
CA LEU A 490 2.82 -24.92 -20.41
C LEU A 490 1.98 -26.20 -20.29
N ASN A 491 2.56 -27.28 -19.77
CA ASN A 491 1.86 -28.53 -19.53
C ASN A 491 1.07 -28.55 -18.21
N LEU A 492 1.23 -27.54 -17.35
CA LEU A 492 0.48 -27.45 -16.11
C LEU A 492 -0.98 -27.03 -16.35
N LYS A 493 -1.90 -27.69 -15.65
CA LYS A 493 -3.31 -27.33 -15.68
C LYS A 493 -3.52 -25.87 -15.25
N GLY A 494 -4.11 -25.07 -16.13
CA GLY A 494 -4.42 -23.66 -15.87
C GLY A 494 -3.35 -22.67 -16.35
N PHE A 495 -2.23 -23.15 -16.90
CA PHE A 495 -1.20 -22.33 -17.50
C PHE A 495 -1.35 -22.35 -19.02
N LYS A 496 -1.67 -21.19 -19.60
CA LYS A 496 -1.70 -20.96 -21.04
C LYS A 496 -0.51 -20.10 -21.44
N GLU A 497 -0.15 -20.12 -22.71
CA GLU A 497 0.98 -19.39 -23.28
C GLU A 497 1.12 -17.96 -22.75
N LYS A 498 0.07 -17.14 -22.91
CA LYS A 498 0.07 -15.76 -22.40
C LYS A 498 0.30 -15.63 -20.89
N SER A 499 -0.23 -16.56 -20.08
CA SER A 499 -0.03 -16.53 -18.63
C SER A 499 1.41 -16.90 -18.25
N VAL A 500 1.99 -17.88 -18.93
CA VAL A 500 3.38 -18.29 -18.74
C VAL A 500 4.31 -17.15 -19.16
N ASP A 501 4.10 -16.59 -20.35
CA ASP A 501 4.92 -15.50 -20.88
C ASP A 501 4.85 -14.25 -19.99
N ASN A 502 3.67 -13.92 -19.43
CA ASN A 502 3.53 -12.83 -18.48
C ASN A 502 4.38 -13.05 -17.22
N ILE A 503 4.31 -14.26 -16.62
CA ILE A 503 5.09 -14.59 -15.41
C ILE A 503 6.59 -14.53 -15.71
N LEU A 504 7.03 -15.14 -16.82
CA LEU A 504 8.44 -15.17 -17.20
C LEU A 504 8.96 -13.76 -17.52
N THR A 505 8.16 -12.93 -18.19
CA THR A 505 8.51 -11.53 -18.46
C THR A 505 8.60 -10.71 -17.17
N ALA A 506 7.67 -10.92 -16.22
CA ALA A 506 7.72 -10.25 -14.92
C ALA A 506 8.98 -10.64 -14.13
N ILE A 507 9.37 -11.92 -14.15
CA ILE A 507 10.61 -12.41 -13.52
C ILE A 507 11.84 -11.76 -14.16
N GLU A 508 11.95 -11.76 -15.49
CA GLU A 508 13.10 -11.17 -16.18
C GLU A 508 13.19 -9.65 -15.95
N THR A 509 12.06 -8.96 -15.92
CA THR A 509 12.01 -7.51 -15.60
C THR A 509 12.47 -7.26 -14.15
N ALA A 510 12.07 -8.10 -13.21
CA ALA A 510 12.37 -7.93 -11.79
C ALA A 510 13.84 -8.21 -11.43
N LYS A 511 14.62 -8.83 -12.33
CA LYS A 511 16.08 -9.01 -12.14
C LYS A 511 16.82 -7.68 -11.99
N ASP A 512 16.30 -6.63 -12.62
CA ASP A 512 16.79 -5.28 -12.44
C ASP A 512 16.11 -4.65 -11.20
N ILE A 513 16.75 -4.80 -10.04
CA ILE A 513 16.19 -4.47 -8.73
C ILE A 513 16.96 -3.33 -8.06
N THR A 514 16.28 -2.52 -7.24
CA THR A 514 16.93 -1.49 -6.43
C THR A 514 17.64 -2.11 -5.21
N LEU A 515 18.78 -1.54 -4.81
CA LEU A 515 19.53 -2.03 -3.64
C LEU A 515 18.68 -2.20 -2.36
N PRO A 516 17.79 -1.26 -1.95
CA PRO A 516 16.94 -1.47 -0.78
C PRO A 516 16.03 -2.70 -0.90
N ARG A 517 15.45 -2.93 -2.08
CA ARG A 517 14.55 -4.06 -2.32
C ARG A 517 15.31 -5.39 -2.33
N PHE A 518 16.52 -5.39 -2.89
CA PHE A 518 17.40 -6.56 -2.85
C PHE A 518 17.85 -6.92 -1.43
N ILE A 519 18.29 -5.95 -0.63
CA ILE A 519 18.66 -6.20 0.79
C ILE A 519 17.45 -6.72 1.58
N ALA A 520 16.26 -6.16 1.35
CA ALA A 520 15.04 -6.66 1.99
C ALA A 520 14.66 -8.09 1.53
N ALA A 521 15.01 -8.47 0.30
CA ALA A 521 14.77 -9.81 -0.23
C ALA A 521 15.60 -10.90 0.47
N LEU A 522 16.77 -10.55 1.02
CA LEU A 522 17.62 -11.50 1.74
C LEU A 522 16.95 -12.08 3.01
N GLY A 523 15.85 -11.50 3.47
CA GLY A 523 15.04 -12.06 4.56
C GLY A 523 15.73 -12.05 5.94
N MET A 524 16.80 -11.26 6.10
CA MET A 524 17.56 -11.14 7.35
C MET A 524 16.68 -10.78 8.54
N HIS A 525 16.94 -11.40 9.70
CA HIS A 525 16.16 -11.18 10.91
C HIS A 525 16.18 -9.70 11.31
N MET A 526 14.99 -9.13 11.59
CA MET A 526 14.78 -7.70 11.88
C MET A 526 15.16 -6.70 10.78
N VAL A 527 15.54 -7.14 9.58
CA VAL A 527 15.84 -6.25 8.45
C VAL A 527 14.62 -6.12 7.54
N GLY A 528 13.75 -5.16 7.86
CA GLY A 528 12.64 -4.76 6.99
C GLY A 528 13.06 -3.78 5.89
N THR A 529 12.10 -3.35 5.05
CA THR A 529 12.33 -2.38 3.96
C THR A 529 12.96 -1.06 4.42
N GLN A 530 12.60 -0.58 5.62
CA GLN A 530 13.18 0.64 6.19
C GLN A 530 14.66 0.46 6.52
N VAL A 531 15.01 -0.62 7.22
CA VAL A 531 16.41 -0.94 7.56
C VAL A 531 17.22 -1.16 6.29
N ALA A 532 16.66 -1.88 5.32
CA ALA A 532 17.27 -2.09 4.01
C ALA A 532 17.55 -0.76 3.27
N THR A 533 16.66 0.23 3.41
CA THR A 533 16.86 1.58 2.85
C THR A 533 18.00 2.31 3.55
N LEU A 534 18.07 2.26 4.88
CA LEU A 534 19.16 2.86 5.66
C LEU A 534 20.53 2.24 5.31
N LEU A 535 20.58 0.92 5.12
CA LEU A 535 21.77 0.21 4.67
C LEU A 535 22.18 0.66 3.27
N ALA A 536 21.23 0.72 2.33
CA ALA A 536 21.48 1.19 0.97
C ALA A 536 21.99 2.65 0.94
N GLU A 537 21.39 3.53 1.74
CA GLU A 537 21.82 4.93 1.90
C GLU A 537 23.23 5.06 2.47
N ARG A 538 23.61 4.17 3.40
CA ARG A 538 24.92 4.18 4.02
C ARG A 538 26.02 3.68 3.09
N PHE A 539 25.78 2.56 2.40
CA PHE A 539 26.81 1.83 1.67
C PHE A 539 26.82 2.07 0.17
N GLY A 540 25.73 2.58 -0.41
CA GLY A 540 25.65 2.96 -1.82
C GLY A 540 25.51 1.79 -2.80
N ASP A 541 26.23 0.69 -2.59
CA ASP A 541 26.16 -0.51 -3.44
C ASP A 541 26.17 -1.81 -2.61
N PHE A 542 25.83 -2.93 -3.26
CA PHE A 542 25.71 -4.22 -2.57
C PHE A 542 27.06 -4.77 -2.10
N GLU A 543 28.14 -4.56 -2.86
CA GLU A 543 29.45 -5.10 -2.50
C GLU A 543 30.01 -4.37 -1.28
N SER A 544 29.90 -3.04 -1.25
CA SER A 544 30.24 -2.21 -0.09
C SER A 544 29.45 -2.64 1.16
N PHE A 545 28.15 -2.91 1.02
CA PHE A 545 27.34 -3.44 2.13
C PHE A 545 27.81 -4.84 2.57
N LYS A 546 28.02 -5.77 1.63
CA LYS A 546 28.49 -7.14 1.91
C LYS A 546 29.82 -7.13 2.66
N GLN A 547 30.79 -6.33 2.21
CA GLN A 547 32.10 -6.21 2.87
C GLN A 547 31.97 -5.67 4.30
N ALA A 548 31.15 -4.65 4.53
CA ALA A 548 30.89 -4.12 5.86
C ALA A 548 30.20 -5.15 6.76
N ALA A 549 29.21 -5.87 6.24
CA ALA A 549 28.50 -6.92 6.96
C ALA A 549 29.43 -8.07 7.40
N ILE A 550 30.39 -8.47 6.55
CA ILE A 550 31.34 -9.55 6.87
C ILE A 550 32.45 -9.08 7.82
N HIS A 551 33.06 -7.92 7.55
CA HIS A 551 34.34 -7.57 8.16
C HIS A 551 34.27 -6.42 9.16
N GLN A 552 33.20 -5.61 9.15
CA GLN A 552 33.13 -4.35 9.89
C GLN A 552 31.74 -4.12 10.51
N PRO A 553 31.22 -5.04 11.34
CA PRO A 553 29.87 -4.94 11.90
C PRO A 553 29.65 -3.67 12.74
N ASP A 554 30.69 -3.07 13.31
CA ASP A 554 30.62 -1.80 14.03
C ASP A 554 30.09 -0.66 13.15
N GLN A 555 30.37 -0.67 11.84
CA GLN A 555 29.83 0.33 10.91
C GLN A 555 28.32 0.25 10.73
N LEU A 556 27.71 -0.91 11.03
CA LEU A 556 26.27 -1.10 10.97
C LEU A 556 25.59 -0.44 12.18
N VAL A 557 26.22 -0.52 13.36
CA VAL A 557 25.71 0.07 14.62
C VAL A 557 25.74 1.61 14.57
N ASP A 558 26.65 2.18 13.78
CA ASP A 558 26.74 3.63 13.57
C ASP A 558 25.54 4.24 12.81
N ILE A 559 24.64 3.42 12.27
CA ILE A 559 23.50 3.87 11.47
C ILE A 559 22.31 4.17 12.40
N ASP A 560 21.81 5.42 12.40
CA ASP A 560 20.63 5.80 13.20
C ASP A 560 19.41 4.93 12.81
N GLY A 561 18.89 4.14 13.74
CA GLY A 561 17.83 3.16 13.50
C GLY A 561 18.31 1.69 13.42
N ILE A 562 19.62 1.43 13.51
CA ILE A 562 20.19 0.09 13.57
C ILE A 562 20.94 -0.09 14.89
N GLY A 563 20.39 -0.91 15.79
CA GLY A 563 21.03 -1.27 17.05
C GLY A 563 21.95 -2.50 16.94
N GLU A 564 22.67 -2.80 18.01
CA GLU A 564 23.62 -3.94 18.10
C GLU A 564 22.99 -5.27 17.67
N VAL A 565 21.75 -5.54 18.10
CA VAL A 565 21.03 -6.77 17.76
C VAL A 565 20.83 -6.91 16.25
N ILE A 566 20.44 -5.83 15.57
CA ILE A 566 20.23 -5.85 14.11
C ILE A 566 21.58 -6.02 13.40
N ALA A 567 22.61 -5.31 13.85
CA ALA A 567 23.97 -5.43 13.29
C ALA A 567 24.52 -6.85 13.43
N GLN A 568 24.32 -7.49 14.59
CA GLN A 568 24.70 -8.88 14.83
C GLN A 568 23.93 -9.85 13.93
N ASN A 569 22.62 -9.69 13.76
CA ASN A 569 21.81 -10.52 12.86
C ASN A 569 22.28 -10.43 11.40
N ILE A 570 22.60 -9.20 10.94
CA ILE A 570 23.18 -8.99 9.61
C ILE A 570 24.52 -9.70 9.51
N HIS A 571 25.43 -9.45 10.44
CA HIS A 571 26.76 -10.05 10.44
C HIS A 571 26.70 -11.59 10.43
N GLN A 572 25.90 -12.19 11.31
CA GLN A 572 25.69 -13.64 11.38
C GLN A 572 25.19 -14.21 10.05
N THR A 573 24.24 -13.54 9.40
CA THR A 573 23.74 -13.99 8.09
C THR A 573 24.88 -14.13 7.07
N PHE A 574 25.80 -13.17 7.03
CA PHE A 574 26.94 -13.17 6.11
C PHE A 574 28.12 -14.05 6.56
N GLN A 575 28.10 -14.59 7.79
CA GLN A 575 29.04 -15.62 8.25
C GLN A 575 28.58 -17.04 7.86
N HIS A 576 27.31 -17.24 7.56
CA HIS A 576 26.78 -18.54 7.15
C HIS A 576 27.08 -18.85 5.67
N GLU A 577 27.77 -19.96 5.42
CA GLU A 577 28.18 -20.39 4.08
C GLU A 577 26.99 -20.59 3.12
N ASP A 578 25.89 -21.17 3.60
CA ASP A 578 24.69 -21.42 2.80
C ASP A 578 24.02 -20.11 2.36
N SER A 579 24.01 -19.09 3.22
CA SER A 579 23.50 -17.75 2.88
C SER A 579 24.34 -17.12 1.78
N LEU A 580 25.67 -17.20 1.87
CA LEU A 580 26.58 -16.67 0.86
C LEU A 580 26.41 -17.41 -0.49
N LYS A 581 26.31 -18.74 -0.47
CA LYS A 581 26.05 -19.55 -1.67
C LYS A 581 24.74 -19.16 -2.34
N LEU A 582 23.68 -18.95 -1.56
CA LEU A 582 22.38 -18.51 -2.07
C LEU A 582 22.47 -17.12 -2.70
N ILE A 583 23.12 -16.16 -2.03
CA ILE A 583 23.35 -14.81 -2.58
C ILE A 583 24.13 -14.89 -3.90
N GLU A 584 25.19 -15.69 -3.96
CA GLU A 584 25.98 -15.87 -5.18
C GLU A 584 25.20 -16.55 -6.29
N LYS A 585 24.36 -17.55 -5.97
CA LYS A 585 23.46 -18.21 -6.93
C LYS A 585 22.49 -17.20 -7.54
N VAL A 586 21.88 -16.34 -6.72
CA VAL A 586 20.96 -15.28 -7.16
C VAL A 586 21.63 -14.29 -8.10
N LEU A 587 22.82 -13.79 -7.75
CA LEU A 587 23.58 -12.88 -8.60
C LEU A 587 23.98 -13.56 -9.92
N ARG A 588 24.38 -14.84 -9.87
CA ARG A 588 24.71 -15.64 -11.07
C ARG A 588 23.52 -15.83 -12.00
N PHE A 589 22.30 -15.92 -11.46
CA PHE A 589 21.06 -16.01 -12.24
C PHE A 589 20.58 -14.66 -12.81
N GLY A 590 21.40 -13.62 -12.68
CA GLY A 590 21.25 -12.35 -13.38
C GLY A 590 20.50 -11.28 -12.61
N VAL A 591 20.26 -11.47 -11.31
CA VAL A 591 19.73 -10.40 -10.45
C VAL A 591 20.82 -9.35 -10.22
N MET A 592 20.52 -8.11 -10.58
CA MET A 592 21.46 -6.99 -10.55
C MET A 592 20.94 -5.89 -9.61
N PRO A 593 21.39 -5.86 -8.34
CA PRO A 593 21.07 -4.75 -7.45
C PRO A 593 21.75 -3.47 -7.94
N LYS A 594 20.94 -2.52 -8.42
CA LYS A 594 21.42 -1.21 -8.84
C LYS A 594 21.99 -0.42 -7.66
N PRO A 595 23.12 0.30 -7.85
CA PRO A 595 23.61 1.25 -6.85
C PRO A 595 22.50 2.21 -6.41
N TYR A 596 22.43 2.44 -5.10
CA TYR A 596 21.50 3.36 -4.49
C TYR A 596 21.87 4.79 -4.88
N GLN A 597 20.90 5.49 -5.47
CA GLN A 597 20.96 6.92 -5.70
C GLN A 597 19.99 7.57 -4.73
N PRO A 598 20.46 8.40 -3.77
CA PRO A 598 19.55 9.14 -2.92
C PRO A 598 18.64 10.02 -3.79
N PRO A 599 17.37 10.23 -3.38
CA PRO A 599 16.55 11.27 -4.00
C PRO A 599 17.36 12.57 -3.99
N LYS A 600 17.47 13.26 -5.13
CA LYS A 600 18.10 14.57 -5.16
C LYS A 600 17.32 15.48 -4.21
N GLY A 601 17.91 15.78 -3.05
CA GLY A 601 17.47 16.90 -2.22
C GLY A 601 17.58 18.18 -3.04
N GLN A 602 16.81 19.20 -2.67
CA GLN A 602 17.02 20.52 -3.27
C GLN A 602 18.44 20.99 -2.91
N ASP A 603 19.15 21.61 -3.86
CA ASP A 603 20.43 22.25 -3.60
C ASP A 603 20.23 23.30 -2.49
N GLY A 604 20.87 23.10 -1.35
CA GLY A 604 20.71 23.92 -0.14
C GLY A 604 21.99 23.95 0.68
N PHE A 605 22.07 24.85 1.66
CA PHE A 605 23.28 25.07 2.47
C PHE A 605 23.78 23.78 3.15
N PHE A 606 22.86 22.90 3.54
CA PHE A 606 23.17 21.63 4.20
C PHE A 606 23.25 20.42 3.24
N ALA A 607 23.14 20.62 1.93
CA ALA A 607 23.14 19.53 0.96
C ALA A 607 24.44 18.73 1.01
N GLY A 608 24.33 17.41 1.24
CA GLY A 608 25.47 16.50 1.36
C GLY A 608 26.27 16.65 2.66
N LYS A 609 25.86 17.51 3.59
CA LYS A 609 26.56 17.78 4.85
C LYS A 609 26.06 16.88 5.97
N THR A 610 26.97 16.43 6.83
CA THR A 610 26.62 15.69 8.05
C THR A 610 26.35 16.66 9.21
N VAL A 611 25.12 16.66 9.71
CA VAL A 611 24.66 17.60 10.75
C VAL A 611 24.28 16.84 12.02
N VAL A 612 24.69 17.33 13.19
CA VAL A 612 24.30 16.75 14.50
C VAL A 612 23.51 17.79 15.28
N LEU A 613 22.37 17.39 15.85
CA LEU A 613 21.60 18.24 16.77
C LEU A 613 21.99 17.93 18.21
N THR A 614 22.13 18.95 19.08
CA THR A 614 22.31 18.76 20.52
C THR A 614 21.61 19.86 21.33
N GLY A 615 21.28 19.57 22.59
CA GLY A 615 20.51 20.49 23.45
C GLY A 615 19.02 20.55 23.12
N THR A 616 18.32 21.39 23.86
CA THR A 616 16.90 21.72 23.67
C THR A 616 16.78 22.88 22.68
N LEU A 617 15.98 22.67 21.65
CA LEU A 617 15.64 23.69 20.65
C LEU A 617 14.42 24.46 21.14
N SER A 618 14.50 25.79 21.12
CA SER A 618 13.51 26.72 21.67
C SER A 618 12.34 26.98 20.72
N THR A 619 12.61 26.98 19.41
CA THR A 619 11.68 27.37 18.35
C THR A 619 11.13 26.14 17.63
N LEU A 620 11.99 25.22 17.24
CA LEU A 620 11.60 23.98 16.54
C LEU A 620 11.63 22.78 17.49
N GLY A 621 10.67 21.87 17.31
CA GLY A 621 10.81 20.53 17.88
C GLY A 621 12.04 19.83 17.30
N ARG A 622 12.76 19.06 18.11
CA ARG A 622 13.98 18.34 17.64
C ARG A 622 13.70 17.45 16.43
N SER A 623 12.54 16.81 16.38
CA SER A 623 12.11 16.00 15.24
C SER A 623 11.81 16.84 13.99
N GLU A 624 11.16 18.00 14.16
CA GLU A 624 10.89 18.95 13.07
C GLU A 624 12.21 19.47 12.46
N ALA A 625 13.19 19.80 13.31
CA ALA A 625 14.52 20.20 12.85
C ALA A 625 15.25 19.10 12.07
N LYS A 626 15.18 17.83 12.52
CA LYS A 626 15.75 16.70 11.78
C LYS A 626 15.14 16.58 10.38
N GLU A 627 13.82 16.67 10.27
CA GLU A 627 13.10 16.54 8.99
C GLU A 627 13.45 17.69 8.03
N LYS A 628 13.49 18.94 8.50
CA LYS A 628 13.87 20.10 7.66
C LYS A 628 15.31 19.99 7.14
N LEU A 629 16.26 19.56 7.97
CA LEU A 629 17.63 19.32 7.55
C LEU A 629 17.72 18.21 6.49
N ALA A 630 17.01 17.10 6.70
CA ALA A 630 16.97 16.00 5.74
C ALA A 630 16.36 16.42 4.39
N GLN A 631 15.34 17.29 4.39
CA GLN A 631 14.73 17.83 3.17
C GLN A 631 15.69 18.67 2.33
N GLN A 632 16.63 19.39 2.96
CA GLN A 632 17.73 20.07 2.26
C GLN A 632 18.90 19.14 1.89
N GLY A 633 18.73 17.82 1.99
CA GLY A 633 19.77 16.85 1.64
C GLY A 633 20.88 16.70 2.69
N ALA A 634 20.66 17.12 3.93
CA ALA A 634 21.60 16.91 5.02
C ALA A 634 21.51 15.49 5.58
N LYS A 635 22.66 14.92 5.95
CA LYS A 635 22.75 13.67 6.70
C LYS A 635 22.72 13.96 8.20
N VAL A 636 21.58 13.76 8.85
CA VAL A 636 21.46 14.02 10.29
C VAL A 636 21.97 12.84 11.11
N SER A 637 23.01 13.05 11.92
CA SER A 637 23.63 12.03 12.77
C SER A 637 23.30 12.22 14.25
N SER A 638 23.29 11.13 15.00
CA SER A 638 23.09 11.13 16.46
C SER A 638 24.39 11.41 17.24
N SER A 639 25.56 11.22 16.63
CA SER A 639 26.88 11.33 17.25
C SER A 639 27.80 12.30 16.50
N VAL A 640 28.67 12.98 17.27
CA VAL A 640 29.71 13.87 16.72
C VAL A 640 30.95 13.05 16.42
N SER A 641 31.47 13.19 15.19
CA SER A 641 32.69 12.57 14.68
C SER A 641 33.53 13.58 13.89
N SER A 642 34.73 13.19 13.47
CA SER A 642 35.56 14.00 12.56
C SER A 642 34.93 14.20 11.16
N LYS A 643 33.91 13.40 10.81
CA LYS A 643 33.15 13.53 9.56
C LYS A 643 31.90 14.42 9.71
N THR A 644 31.66 14.98 10.91
CA THR A 644 30.54 15.89 11.13
C THR A 644 30.91 17.28 10.59
N ASP A 645 30.12 17.81 9.67
CA ASP A 645 30.30 19.16 9.14
C ASP A 645 29.78 20.22 10.12
N PHE A 646 28.57 20.01 10.65
CA PHE A 646 27.90 20.97 11.53
C PHE A 646 27.34 20.32 12.80
N LEU A 647 27.51 21.00 13.94
CA LEU A 647 26.76 20.76 15.17
C LEU A 647 25.78 21.92 15.39
N ILE A 648 24.48 21.63 15.45
CA ILE A 648 23.48 22.60 15.88
C ILE A 648 23.32 22.51 17.40
N ALA A 649 23.65 23.58 18.10
CA ALA A 649 23.62 23.65 19.56
C ALA A 649 22.42 24.47 20.04
N GLY A 650 21.46 23.79 20.66
CA GLY A 650 20.40 24.41 21.46
C GLY A 650 20.83 24.65 22.91
N GLU A 651 19.87 25.03 23.75
CA GLU A 651 20.09 25.20 25.19
C GLU A 651 20.57 23.89 25.84
N ALA A 652 21.48 23.98 26.82
CA ALA A 652 22.05 22.83 27.52
C ALA A 652 22.69 21.76 26.60
N ALA A 653 23.33 22.17 25.50
CA ALA A 653 23.99 21.32 24.50
C ALA A 653 25.04 20.30 25.03
N GLY A 654 25.51 20.44 26.27
CA GLY A 654 26.19 19.40 27.04
C GLY A 654 27.48 18.86 26.44
N SER A 655 27.72 17.56 26.61
CA SER A 655 28.97 16.86 26.25
C SER A 655 29.27 16.81 24.75
N LYS A 656 28.23 16.84 23.89
CA LYS A 656 28.40 16.84 22.43
C LYS A 656 28.97 18.15 21.90
N LEU A 657 28.63 19.29 22.52
CA LEU A 657 29.22 20.58 22.20
C LEU A 657 30.72 20.62 22.50
N LYS A 658 31.12 20.05 23.64
CA LYS A 658 32.55 19.92 23.98
C LYS A 658 33.28 19.07 22.95
N LYS A 659 32.74 17.88 22.63
CA LYS A 659 33.32 16.97 21.63
C LYS A 659 33.43 17.61 20.23
N ALA A 660 32.44 18.40 19.81
CA ALA A 660 32.50 19.13 18.54
C ALA A 660 33.61 20.18 18.52
N LYS A 661 33.77 20.95 19.60
CA LYS A 661 34.87 21.92 19.73
C LYS A 661 36.23 21.22 19.70
N ASP A 662 36.37 20.09 20.40
CA ASP A 662 37.61 19.31 20.44
C ASP A 662 37.98 18.75 19.05
N LEU A 663 36.98 18.40 18.23
CA LEU A 663 37.15 17.88 16.87
C LEU A 663 37.19 18.96 15.78
N GLY A 664 37.06 20.24 16.13
CA GLY A 664 37.05 21.36 15.17
C GLY A 664 35.80 21.42 14.27
N VAL A 665 34.69 20.80 14.69
CA VAL A 665 33.41 20.81 13.96
C VAL A 665 32.76 22.19 14.05
N HIS A 666 32.18 22.68 12.95
CA HIS A 666 31.52 23.98 12.93
C HIS A 666 30.23 23.95 13.76
N VAL A 667 30.07 24.90 14.68
CA VAL A 667 28.90 24.95 15.58
C VAL A 667 27.98 26.08 15.13
N LEU A 668 26.71 25.77 14.87
CA LEU A 668 25.66 26.74 14.58
C LEU A 668 24.66 26.77 15.75
N THR A 669 24.07 27.93 15.98
CA THR A 669 22.90 28.10 16.85
C THR A 669 21.62 27.64 16.15
N GLU A 670 20.55 27.45 16.92
CA GLU A 670 19.22 27.17 16.35
C GLU A 670 18.76 28.26 15.38
N GLN A 671 18.99 29.54 15.70
CA GLN A 671 18.57 30.66 14.85
C GLN A 671 19.35 30.69 13.53
N GLU A 672 20.66 30.43 13.56
CA GLU A 672 21.48 30.32 12.36
C GLU A 672 21.06 29.13 11.50
N MET A 673 20.72 27.98 12.12
CA MET A 673 20.17 26.84 11.39
C MET A 673 18.86 27.23 10.69
N ILE A 674 17.93 27.87 11.39
CA ILE A 674 16.65 28.30 10.82
C ILE A 674 16.85 29.27 9.66
N ALA A 675 17.78 30.22 9.77
CA ALA A 675 18.09 31.16 8.71
C ALA A 675 18.62 30.49 7.42
N GLN A 676 19.33 29.36 7.55
CA GLN A 676 19.80 28.57 6.41
C GLN A 676 18.75 27.57 5.88
N LEU A 677 17.67 27.33 6.63
CA LEU A 677 16.57 26.45 6.24
C LEU A 677 15.46 27.15 5.44
N LEU A 678 15.47 28.50 5.43
CA LEU A 678 14.62 29.37 4.61
C LEU A 678 15.25 29.56 3.23
#